data_AF-A0A972AZF7-F1
#
_entry.id   AF-A0A972AZF7-F1
#
_cell.length_a   1.000
_cell.length_b   1.000
_cell.length_c   1.000
_cell.angle_alpha   90.00
_cell.angle_beta   90.00
_cell.angle_gamma   90.00
#
_symmetry.space_group_name_H-M   'P 1'
#
loop_
_entity.id
_entity.type
_entity.pdbx_description
1 polymer ?
#
loop_
_entity_poly.entity_id
_entity_poly.type
_entity_poly.pdbx_seq_one_letter_code
_entity_poly.pdbx_strand_id
1 'polypeptide(L)'
;MKKISLIPFTLLALSIHATAQAQEHRLAFSQAQQVEVFVDQADGANWCKDELALRFAFSLEHANLTAVESLLPKLGVLFSQQCPAAEKVTWQALNKDKKIQASGTANKQTAWMMNQDPTESASQIAAAPVAAQAAEVAAPVTQTQTPAVQAAAEAPAKTEQAATVEPSVAAEAPAPVSDASQPSTQSEAAVAATATPPAAVEAPATQSAAIEKNTEVEPVKAEAAAPTPVVEAKPAAVELYSVNGWQPKESHEFLVNNKAFRVLSDQQGCKAFLQADADLGLQEFTVNSTGVTCENGLLNGKGRIVITRSDGARIAELDGFFKHGVPLDQEVDLPIVDVDEKGQVYLLLGKDVANKNYYLLRAQKNYRGYWSINSGTVYLLTDAKDTFRQAESIKTAVLFPVAAIAKNFSRNSSYTLAAVTDFTDGIVNRNGESWLYEVGVRKPQRNSPEWTFNPNNATNYLFRNEARAAREAQQQAEREAREAQRLAERKAYEERLELERIARQASRELSTYENYQENYRDLPDLVASKLTNVSYSKVGYSGYQSALKGREAEFSQIVKISGEKKDLFWADYPYNLAVDVLGTDVDLSKGWYLIRGKQKIDAELKDDQGLPLTIVYPTYTFACKENGCTDFFTPLNLTRLEFGKPDWTPEIAEQQIADAQKVQ
;
A
#
# COMPACT_ATOMS: atom_id res chain seq x y z
N MET A 1 23.59 35.32 -20.89
CA MET A 1 22.60 36.22 -20.24
C MET A 1 21.20 35.65 -20.45
N LYS A 2 20.20 36.14 -19.68
CA LYS A 2 18.84 35.55 -19.49
C LYS A 2 18.92 34.22 -18.73
N LYS A 3 18.53 34.10 -17.46
CA LYS A 3 17.27 34.45 -16.75
C LYS A 3 16.04 33.74 -17.32
N ILE A 4 15.52 32.79 -16.56
CA ILE A 4 14.19 32.19 -16.68
C ILE A 4 13.35 32.74 -15.50
N SER A 5 12.07 33.01 -15.71
CA SER A 5 11.17 33.56 -14.69
C SER A 5 10.37 32.45 -14.01
N LEU A 6 10.15 32.61 -12.70
CA LEU A 6 9.09 31.90 -11.99
C LEU A 6 7.72 32.45 -12.39
N ILE A 7 6.70 31.60 -12.35
CA ILE A 7 5.27 31.95 -12.41
C ILE A 7 4.60 31.23 -11.21
N PRO A 8 3.82 31.91 -10.37
CA PRO A 8 3.27 31.32 -9.15
C PRO A 8 2.03 30.45 -9.43
N PHE A 9 1.87 29.38 -8.65
CA PHE A 9 0.61 28.64 -8.57
C PHE A 9 -0.40 29.40 -7.69
N THR A 10 -1.66 29.49 -8.14
CA THR A 10 -2.76 30.16 -7.44
C THR A 10 -3.33 29.28 -6.32
N LEU A 11 -3.58 29.87 -5.15
CA LEU A 11 -4.40 29.24 -4.11
C LEU A 11 -5.86 29.21 -4.56
N LEU A 12 -6.52 28.06 -4.40
CA LEU A 12 -7.97 27.92 -4.51
C LEU A 12 -8.57 27.88 -3.09
N ALA A 13 -9.28 28.92 -2.69
CA ALA A 13 -9.93 28.97 -1.38
C ALA A 13 -11.32 28.32 -1.43
N LEU A 14 -11.53 27.26 -0.64
CA LEU A 14 -12.86 26.72 -0.33
C LEU A 14 -13.23 27.10 1.11
N SER A 15 -14.26 27.94 1.26
CA SER A 15 -14.86 28.30 2.53
C SER A 15 -15.90 27.26 2.97
N ILE A 16 -15.51 26.39 3.90
CA ILE A 16 -16.44 25.49 4.61
C ILE A 16 -16.85 26.16 5.92
N HIS A 17 -18.13 26.04 6.29
CA HIS A 17 -18.72 26.79 7.40
C HIS A 17 -18.24 26.25 8.75
N ALA A 18 -18.06 27.17 9.72
CA ALA A 18 -17.52 26.82 11.04
C ALA A 18 -18.53 26.04 11.89
N THR A 19 -18.16 24.80 12.23
CA THR A 19 -18.59 24.18 13.49
C THR A 19 -17.51 24.44 14.55
N ALA A 20 -17.90 24.72 15.78
CA ALA A 20 -16.96 24.89 16.90
C ALA A 20 -16.35 23.54 17.30
N GLN A 21 -15.28 23.15 16.61
CA GLN A 21 -14.36 22.08 16.99
C GLN A 21 -13.09 22.73 17.53
N ALA A 22 -12.54 22.21 18.64
CA ALA A 22 -11.23 22.64 19.12
C ALA A 22 -10.16 22.32 18.05
N GLN A 23 -9.29 23.27 17.74
CA GLN A 23 -8.31 23.11 16.66
C GLN A 23 -7.09 22.31 17.14
N GLU A 24 -7.16 21.00 16.98
CA GLU A 24 -6.06 20.08 17.35
C GLU A 24 -4.80 20.37 16.53
N HIS A 25 -3.72 20.86 17.17
CA HIS A 25 -2.48 21.18 16.49
C HIS A 25 -1.55 19.97 16.46
N ARG A 26 -1.30 19.36 15.30
CA ARG A 26 -0.38 18.21 15.17
C ARG A 26 1.08 18.65 15.13
N LEU A 27 1.82 18.37 16.20
CA LEU A 27 3.27 18.64 16.32
C LEU A 27 4.13 17.66 15.50
N ALA A 28 3.79 16.37 15.56
CA ALA A 28 4.67 15.32 15.08
C ALA A 28 3.89 14.10 14.57
N PHE A 29 4.53 13.35 13.69
CA PHE A 29 4.08 12.08 13.16
C PHE A 29 5.26 11.12 13.06
N SER A 30 5.06 9.85 13.42
CA SER A 30 6.06 8.80 13.21
C SER A 30 5.40 7.56 12.63
N GLN A 31 5.61 7.34 11.32
CA GLN A 31 5.14 6.15 10.61
C GLN A 31 5.75 4.86 11.21
N ALA A 32 7.03 4.92 11.64
CA ALA A 32 7.75 3.78 12.21
C ALA A 32 7.28 3.40 13.64
N GLN A 33 6.67 4.33 14.37
CA GLN A 33 6.08 4.09 15.70
C GLN A 33 4.54 4.12 15.67
N GLN A 34 3.94 4.21 14.48
CA GLN A 34 2.50 4.24 14.23
C GLN A 34 1.73 5.22 15.13
N VAL A 35 2.25 6.45 15.28
CA VAL A 35 1.74 7.46 16.22
C VAL A 35 1.71 8.87 15.63
N GLU A 36 0.63 9.59 15.93
CA GLU A 36 0.48 11.04 15.72
C GLU A 36 0.49 11.75 17.08
N VAL A 37 1.11 12.93 17.17
CA VAL A 37 1.20 13.72 18.42
C VAL A 37 0.54 15.08 18.22
N PHE A 38 -0.48 15.36 19.02
CA PHE A 38 -1.25 16.61 19.01
C PHE A 38 -1.03 17.43 20.28
N VAL A 39 -1.18 18.75 20.19
CA VAL A 39 -1.49 19.64 21.32
C VAL A 39 -3.00 19.80 21.39
N ASP A 40 -3.59 19.36 22.50
CA ASP A 40 -4.97 19.69 22.85
C ASP A 40 -5.04 21.14 23.38
N GLN A 41 -6.17 21.83 23.16
CA GLN A 41 -6.35 23.26 23.50
C GLN A 41 -5.38 24.23 22.79
N ALA A 42 -5.01 23.95 21.55
CA ALA A 42 -4.28 24.88 20.68
C ALA A 42 -5.23 25.87 19.98
N ASP A 43 -4.95 27.17 20.12
CA ASP A 43 -5.65 28.23 19.40
C ASP A 43 -5.02 28.45 18.01
N GLY A 44 -5.02 27.38 17.21
CA GLY A 44 -4.53 27.33 15.82
C GLY A 44 -3.05 27.71 15.66
N ALA A 45 -2.79 29.01 15.50
CA ALA A 45 -1.45 29.58 15.33
C ALA A 45 -0.71 29.82 16.66
N ASN A 46 -1.42 29.89 17.79
CA ASN A 46 -0.83 30.16 19.11
C ASN A 46 -0.95 28.95 20.05
N TRP A 47 -0.31 27.83 19.66
CA TRP A 47 -0.29 26.59 20.47
C TRP A 47 0.74 26.61 21.60
N CYS A 48 1.72 27.52 21.56
CA CYS A 48 2.80 27.57 22.54
C CYS A 48 2.34 28.18 23.87
N LYS A 49 2.46 27.41 24.95
CA LYS A 49 2.08 27.74 26.33
C LYS A 49 3.10 27.12 27.29
N ASP A 50 3.25 27.67 28.49
CA ASP A 50 4.24 27.22 29.50
C ASP A 50 3.95 25.80 29.99
N GLU A 51 2.67 25.42 30.04
CA GLU A 51 2.19 24.05 30.18
C GLU A 51 1.42 23.62 28.91
N LEU A 52 1.82 22.47 28.35
CA LEU A 52 1.21 21.87 27.15
C LEU A 52 0.44 20.59 27.52
N ALA A 53 -0.70 20.35 26.87
CA ALA A 53 -1.43 19.09 26.92
C ALA A 53 -1.19 18.31 25.61
N LEU A 54 -0.55 17.14 25.70
CA LEU A 54 -0.17 16.31 24.55
C LEU A 54 -1.01 15.04 24.43
N ARG A 55 -1.37 14.70 23.20
CA ARG A 55 -2.12 13.48 22.90
C ARG A 55 -1.38 12.62 21.89
N PHE A 56 -0.90 11.46 22.33
CA PHE A 56 -0.26 10.44 21.50
C PHE A 56 -1.34 9.47 21.00
N ALA A 57 -1.75 9.62 19.75
CA ALA A 57 -2.75 8.76 19.12
C ALA A 57 -2.05 7.66 18.31
N PHE A 58 -2.13 6.41 18.78
CA PHE A 58 -1.59 5.24 18.10
C PHE A 58 -2.64 4.60 17.18
N SER A 59 -2.23 4.11 16.00
CA SER A 59 -3.09 3.27 15.15
C SER A 59 -3.07 1.78 15.53
N LEU A 60 -2.60 1.46 16.74
CA LEU A 60 -2.48 0.12 17.31
C LEU A 60 -3.65 -0.22 18.25
N GLU A 61 -3.89 -1.52 18.47
CA GLU A 61 -4.84 -2.04 19.48
C GLU A 61 -4.53 -1.54 20.90
N HIS A 62 -3.25 -1.39 21.20
CA HIS A 62 -2.73 -0.90 22.48
C HIS A 62 -1.72 0.24 22.25
N ALA A 63 -1.69 1.22 23.16
CA ALA A 63 -0.75 2.33 23.08
C ALA A 63 0.67 1.88 23.43
N ASN A 64 1.66 2.24 22.61
CA ASN A 64 3.06 1.86 22.85
C ASN A 64 3.74 2.87 23.80
N LEU A 65 3.76 2.57 25.09
CA LEU A 65 4.33 3.47 26.10
C LEU A 65 5.85 3.69 25.93
N THR A 66 6.59 2.67 25.48
CA THR A 66 8.02 2.82 25.14
C THR A 66 8.23 3.78 23.96
N ALA A 67 7.29 3.87 23.03
CA ALA A 67 7.32 4.92 22.00
C ALA A 67 7.14 6.31 22.63
N VAL A 68 6.18 6.50 23.53
CA VAL A 68 5.95 7.78 24.26
C VAL A 68 7.22 8.20 25.00
N GLU A 69 7.79 7.30 25.79
CA GLU A 69 9.06 7.48 26.53
C GLU A 69 10.21 7.90 25.59
N SER A 70 10.35 7.23 24.44
CA SER A 70 11.39 7.54 23.45
C SER A 70 11.14 8.83 22.65
N LEU A 71 9.93 9.39 22.69
CA LEU A 71 9.52 10.55 21.90
C LEU A 71 9.52 11.85 22.71
N LEU A 72 9.19 11.81 24.00
CA LEU A 72 9.16 13.01 24.86
C LEU A 72 10.49 13.80 24.88
N PRO A 73 11.69 13.17 24.99
CA PRO A 73 12.97 13.88 24.86
C PRO A 73 13.20 14.52 23.48
N LYS A 74 12.70 13.88 22.41
CA LYS A 74 12.83 14.39 21.03
C LYS A 74 11.89 15.58 20.79
N LEU A 75 10.68 15.52 21.35
CA LEU A 75 9.75 16.65 21.43
C LEU A 75 10.35 17.79 22.29
N GLY A 76 11.14 17.47 23.32
CA GLY A 76 11.92 18.47 24.07
C GLY A 76 12.87 19.32 23.22
N VAL A 77 13.49 18.74 22.20
CA VAL A 77 14.29 19.48 21.20
C VAL A 77 13.40 20.34 20.31
N LEU A 78 12.23 19.83 19.90
CA LEU A 78 11.24 20.57 19.12
C LEU A 78 10.69 21.79 19.89
N PHE A 79 10.35 21.64 21.17
CA PHE A 79 9.93 22.72 22.05
C PHE A 79 11.03 23.78 22.19
N SER A 80 12.29 23.35 22.37
CA SER A 80 13.43 24.25 22.45
C SER A 80 13.65 25.11 21.18
N GLN A 81 13.07 24.72 20.04
CA GLN A 81 13.11 25.47 18.77
C GLN A 81 11.82 26.24 18.46
N GLN A 82 10.64 25.69 18.78
CA GLN A 82 9.34 26.18 18.32
C GLN A 82 8.41 26.67 19.44
N CYS A 83 8.66 26.27 20.69
CA CYS A 83 7.96 26.75 21.88
C CYS A 83 8.90 26.83 23.09
N PRO A 84 9.88 27.77 23.09
CA PRO A 84 10.90 27.84 24.13
C PRO A 84 10.35 28.19 25.52
N ALA A 85 9.11 28.69 25.59
CA ALA A 85 8.38 28.96 26.82
C ALA A 85 7.91 27.69 27.55
N ALA A 86 7.71 26.57 26.83
CA ALA A 86 7.25 25.33 27.47
C ALA A 86 8.21 24.87 28.58
N GLU A 87 7.65 24.66 29.77
CA GLU A 87 8.33 24.13 30.96
C GLU A 87 7.79 22.76 31.35
N LYS A 88 6.48 22.53 31.15
CA LYS A 88 5.77 21.32 31.55
C LYS A 88 4.89 20.77 30.43
N VAL A 89 4.76 19.45 30.40
CA VAL A 89 3.87 18.69 29.53
C VAL A 89 3.02 17.79 30.43
N THR A 90 1.71 17.78 30.20
CA THR A 90 0.84 16.63 30.51
C THR A 90 0.67 15.82 29.23
N TRP A 91 0.57 14.50 29.32
CA TRP A 91 0.41 13.64 28.15
C TRP A 91 -0.62 12.53 28.38
N GLN A 92 -1.28 12.12 27.30
CA GLN A 92 -2.19 10.97 27.26
C GLN A 92 -1.84 10.07 26.06
N ALA A 93 -1.89 8.76 26.27
CA ALA A 93 -1.62 7.74 25.25
C ALA A 93 -2.92 7.01 24.90
N LEU A 94 -3.36 7.13 23.64
CA LEU A 94 -4.63 6.61 23.13
C LEU A 94 -4.40 5.49 22.10
N ASN A 95 -5.23 4.46 22.14
CA ASN A 95 -5.25 3.41 21.12
C ASN A 95 -6.06 3.81 19.87
N LYS A 96 -6.13 2.91 18.87
CA LYS A 96 -6.90 3.10 17.61
C LYS A 96 -8.36 3.49 17.83
N ASP A 97 -8.98 3.04 18.93
CA ASP A 97 -10.39 3.29 19.29
C ASP A 97 -10.57 4.61 20.05
N LYS A 98 -9.51 5.42 20.14
CA LYS A 98 -9.40 6.67 20.92
C LYS A 98 -9.61 6.49 22.43
N LYS A 99 -9.42 5.29 22.97
CA LYS A 99 -9.43 5.05 24.42
C LYS A 99 -8.07 5.39 25.02
N ILE A 100 -8.06 6.21 26.06
CA ILE A 100 -6.87 6.48 26.88
C ILE A 100 -6.46 5.16 27.57
N GLN A 101 -5.18 4.80 27.48
CA GLN A 101 -4.60 3.63 28.15
C GLN A 101 -3.52 4.00 29.18
N ALA A 102 -2.94 5.21 29.09
CA ALA A 102 -2.09 5.80 30.12
C ALA A 102 -2.09 7.33 30.04
N SER A 103 -1.73 7.98 31.15
CA SER A 103 -1.42 9.41 31.22
C SER A 103 -0.15 9.64 32.03
N GLY A 104 0.36 10.88 31.97
CA GLY A 104 1.46 11.30 32.82
C GLY A 104 1.89 12.74 32.58
N THR A 105 3.08 13.04 33.09
CA THR A 105 3.76 14.31 32.94
C THR A 105 5.17 14.14 32.35
N ALA A 106 5.73 15.24 31.84
CA ALA A 106 7.14 15.42 31.53
C ALA A 106 7.49 16.90 31.74
N ASN A 107 8.75 17.25 32.01
CA ASN A 107 9.13 18.65 32.20
C ASN A 107 10.57 18.94 31.75
N LYS A 108 10.86 20.21 31.53
CA LYS A 108 12.14 20.74 31.04
C LYS A 108 13.31 20.47 32.01
N GLN A 109 13.06 20.47 33.32
CA GLN A 109 14.07 20.24 34.36
C GLN A 109 14.54 18.78 34.38
N THR A 110 13.64 17.82 34.12
CA THR A 110 13.94 16.39 33.97
C THR A 110 14.30 16.01 32.53
N ALA A 111 14.77 16.96 31.70
CA ALA A 111 15.11 16.76 30.29
C ALA A 111 14.00 16.07 29.45
N TRP A 112 12.74 16.31 29.83
CA TRP A 112 11.54 15.70 29.25
C TRP A 112 11.45 14.18 29.38
N MET A 113 12.07 13.60 30.41
CA MET A 113 11.81 12.21 30.82
C MET A 113 10.33 12.00 31.18
N MET A 114 9.80 10.83 30.83
CA MET A 114 8.43 10.42 31.09
C MET A 114 8.21 10.09 32.57
N ASN A 115 7.20 10.71 33.18
CA ASN A 115 6.70 10.37 34.51
C ASN A 115 5.22 9.94 34.37
N GLN A 116 4.94 8.63 34.45
CA GLN A 116 3.60 8.09 34.24
C GLN A 116 2.76 8.17 35.52
N ASP A 117 1.49 8.55 35.39
CA ASP A 117 0.54 8.54 36.51
C ASP A 117 0.19 7.08 36.88
N PRO A 118 0.05 6.73 38.18
CA PRO A 118 -0.33 5.39 38.58
C PRO A 118 -1.73 5.05 38.06
N THR A 119 -1.83 4.01 37.22
CA THR A 119 -3.09 3.59 36.58
C THR A 119 -4.13 3.13 37.61
N GLU A 120 -5.17 3.92 37.81
CA GLU A 120 -6.27 3.64 38.73
C GLU A 120 -7.20 2.54 38.16
N SER A 121 -6.83 1.28 38.37
CA SER A 121 -7.65 0.10 38.03
C SER A 121 -7.35 -1.10 38.93
N ALA A 122 -7.35 -0.88 40.25
CA ALA A 122 -7.14 -1.95 41.25
C ALA A 122 -7.86 -1.72 42.61
N SER A 123 -9.02 -1.04 42.64
CA SER A 123 -9.81 -0.85 43.89
C SER A 123 -11.34 -0.80 43.66
N GLN A 124 -11.93 -1.92 43.24
CA GLN A 124 -13.36 -2.20 43.48
C GLN A 124 -13.57 -3.64 43.92
N ILE A 125 -13.48 -3.89 45.23
CA ILE A 125 -14.21 -4.92 46.00
C ILE A 125 -13.99 -4.60 47.50
N ALA A 126 -15.02 -4.86 48.33
CA ALA A 126 -14.98 -4.87 49.79
C ALA A 126 -14.67 -3.56 50.55
N ALA A 127 -15.65 -2.64 50.59
CA ALA A 127 -16.02 -1.94 51.82
C ALA A 127 -17.46 -1.41 51.78
N ALA A 128 -18.35 -1.94 52.64
CA ALA A 128 -19.67 -1.35 52.92
C ALA A 128 -20.02 -1.59 54.40
N PRO A 129 -20.32 -0.51 55.15
CA PRO A 129 -21.59 -0.38 55.86
C PRO A 129 -22.28 0.95 55.46
N VAL A 130 -23.58 1.04 55.17
CA VAL A 130 -24.78 0.75 55.99
C VAL A 130 -25.10 1.85 57.02
N ALA A 131 -26.33 2.39 56.91
CA ALA A 131 -27.15 3.14 57.89
C ALA A 131 -26.99 4.67 58.12
N ALA A 132 -27.90 5.41 57.45
CA ALA A 132 -29.05 6.13 58.07
C ALA A 132 -28.98 7.61 58.54
N GLN A 133 -30.15 8.28 58.37
CA GLN A 133 -30.64 9.53 59.01
C GLN A 133 -29.97 10.88 58.60
N ALA A 134 -30.63 12.05 58.67
CA ALA A 134 -32.07 12.43 58.66
C ALA A 134 -32.23 13.97 58.46
N ALA A 135 -33.47 14.45 58.27
CA ALA A 135 -33.93 15.85 58.10
C ALA A 135 -33.45 16.57 56.82
N GLU A 136 -34.25 17.30 56.02
CA GLU A 136 -35.52 18.06 56.18
C GLU A 136 -35.37 19.50 56.69
N VAL A 137 -35.51 20.48 55.78
CA VAL A 137 -36.20 21.77 56.03
C VAL A 137 -36.89 22.27 54.74
N ALA A 138 -38.21 22.48 54.84
CA ALA A 138 -39.10 23.37 54.06
C ALA A 138 -38.95 23.56 52.53
N ALA A 139 -40.00 23.19 51.79
CA ALA A 139 -40.50 23.94 50.63
C ALA A 139 -41.42 25.11 51.09
N PRO A 140 -41.97 25.95 50.18
CA PRO A 140 -43.27 25.57 49.62
C PRO A 140 -43.50 25.84 48.11
N VAL A 141 -44.40 25.00 47.59
CA VAL A 141 -45.27 25.06 46.39
C VAL A 141 -45.64 26.45 45.82
N THR A 142 -45.94 26.59 44.52
CA THR A 142 -47.29 26.35 43.91
C THR A 142 -47.12 26.16 42.38
N GLN A 143 -47.47 25.02 41.74
CA GLN A 143 -48.81 24.59 41.26
C GLN A 143 -49.43 25.51 40.17
N THR A 144 -50.03 25.06 39.04
CA THR A 144 -50.24 23.71 38.45
C THR A 144 -50.60 23.81 36.93
N GLN A 145 -50.78 22.65 36.26
CA GLN A 145 -51.76 22.36 35.17
C GLN A 145 -51.50 22.83 33.70
N THR A 146 -51.15 21.85 32.87
CA THR A 146 -51.79 21.53 31.56
C THR A 146 -53.31 21.25 31.71
N PRO A 147 -54.19 21.25 30.66
CA PRO A 147 -53.91 20.81 29.26
C PRO A 147 -54.67 21.44 28.05
N ALA A 148 -54.02 21.39 26.87
CA ALA A 148 -54.52 20.91 25.55
C ALA A 148 -55.76 21.46 24.76
N VAL A 149 -55.80 21.02 23.49
CA VAL A 149 -56.91 20.85 22.49
C VAL A 149 -57.29 22.03 21.55
N GLN A 150 -57.65 21.64 20.31
CA GLN A 150 -58.29 22.36 19.18
C GLN A 150 -57.37 23.30 18.34
N ALA A 151 -57.21 23.22 17.01
CA ALA A 151 -57.85 22.55 15.85
C ALA A 151 -58.86 23.38 15.01
N ALA A 152 -58.93 23.03 13.71
CA ALA A 152 -59.58 23.73 12.59
C ALA A 152 -58.92 25.07 12.15
N ALA A 153 -59.14 25.63 10.95
CA ALA A 153 -59.05 25.13 9.56
C ALA A 153 -59.79 26.13 8.64
N GLU A 154 -59.21 26.58 7.50
CA GLU A 154 -59.98 27.03 6.31
C GLU A 154 -59.11 27.38 5.06
N ALA A 155 -59.78 27.41 3.91
CA ALA A 155 -59.39 27.91 2.56
C ALA A 155 -60.70 28.50 1.94
N PRO A 156 -60.77 29.26 0.79
CA PRO A 156 -59.94 29.29 -0.43
C PRO A 156 -59.44 30.72 -0.76
N ALA A 157 -59.11 31.27 -1.96
CA ALA A 157 -59.46 31.09 -3.40
C ALA A 157 -58.29 31.60 -4.31
N LYS A 158 -58.07 31.21 -5.59
CA LYS A 158 -58.83 31.40 -6.86
C LYS A 158 -58.96 32.88 -7.30
N THR A 159 -58.68 33.33 -8.55
CA THR A 159 -58.01 32.72 -9.73
C THR A 159 -57.03 33.75 -10.40
N GLU A 160 -56.87 34.12 -11.69
CA GLU A 160 -57.46 33.83 -13.03
C GLU A 160 -56.51 34.29 -14.19
N GLN A 161 -56.45 33.58 -15.34
CA GLN A 161 -56.07 34.04 -16.73
C GLN A 161 -54.63 34.63 -17.03
N ALA A 162 -54.05 34.61 -18.25
CA ALA A 162 -54.37 33.93 -19.53
C ALA A 162 -53.14 33.80 -20.49
N ALA A 163 -53.22 32.85 -21.43
CA ALA A 163 -52.74 32.81 -22.84
C ALA A 163 -51.34 33.30 -23.31
N THR A 164 -50.62 32.38 -24.01
CA THR A 164 -50.06 32.46 -25.42
C THR A 164 -49.19 33.69 -25.81
N VAL A 165 -48.04 33.61 -26.51
CA VAL A 165 -47.70 32.93 -27.79
C VAL A 165 -46.19 32.58 -27.95
N GLU A 166 -45.90 31.61 -28.82
CA GLU A 166 -44.64 31.29 -29.56
C GLU A 166 -44.30 32.31 -30.70
N PRO A 167 -43.29 32.12 -31.60
CA PRO A 167 -41.88 31.66 -31.46
C PRO A 167 -40.86 32.45 -32.36
N SER A 168 -39.58 32.00 -32.39
CA SER A 168 -38.59 32.20 -33.50
C SER A 168 -38.01 33.64 -33.67
N VAL A 169 -36.94 33.97 -34.44
CA VAL A 169 -36.18 33.31 -35.55
C VAL A 169 -34.65 33.54 -35.40
N ALA A 170 -33.83 32.83 -36.19
CA ALA A 170 -32.39 33.04 -36.46
C ALA A 170 -32.07 34.50 -36.95
N ALA A 171 -30.91 35.15 -36.74
CA ALA A 171 -29.47 34.83 -36.88
C ALA A 171 -28.83 35.35 -38.20
N GLU A 172 -27.82 36.23 -38.11
CA GLU A 172 -26.91 36.57 -39.22
C GLU A 172 -25.62 37.28 -38.72
N ALA A 173 -24.63 37.49 -39.59
CA ALA A 173 -23.34 38.15 -39.31
C ALA A 173 -22.86 38.96 -40.53
N PRO A 174 -21.89 39.89 -40.38
CA PRO A 174 -20.85 40.02 -41.41
C PRO A 174 -19.42 40.35 -40.89
N ALA A 175 -18.44 40.31 -41.81
CA ALA A 175 -17.00 40.64 -41.66
C ALA A 175 -16.72 42.12 -42.08
N PRO A 176 -15.57 42.59 -42.63
CA PRO A 176 -14.23 42.04 -43.01
C PRO A 176 -13.14 42.43 -41.97
N VAL A 177 -11.80 42.56 -42.13
CA VAL A 177 -10.72 42.61 -43.18
C VAL A 177 -9.41 42.12 -42.49
N SER A 178 -8.16 42.07 -43.03
CA SER A 178 -7.51 41.75 -44.32
C SER A 178 -6.08 42.33 -44.31
N ASP A 179 -5.03 41.48 -44.33
CA ASP A 179 -3.73 41.65 -45.00
C ASP A 179 -2.76 40.55 -44.49
N ALA A 180 -1.79 39.93 -45.20
CA ALA A 180 -1.37 39.80 -46.60
C ALA A 180 0.18 39.93 -46.67
N SER A 181 0.90 38.81 -46.87
CA SER A 181 2.15 38.75 -47.65
C SER A 181 2.75 37.32 -47.71
N GLN A 182 2.91 36.85 -48.93
CA GLN A 182 3.81 35.77 -49.39
C GLN A 182 4.62 36.38 -50.57
N PRO A 183 5.75 35.81 -51.09
CA PRO A 183 5.70 34.52 -51.79
C PRO A 183 7.02 33.68 -51.90
N SER A 184 6.89 32.44 -52.39
CA SER A 184 7.76 31.72 -53.38
C SER A 184 9.30 31.58 -53.23
N THR A 185 10.01 30.61 -53.86
CA THR A 185 9.82 29.16 -54.19
C THR A 185 11.09 28.67 -54.91
N GLN A 186 11.63 27.49 -54.54
CA GLN A 186 12.44 26.52 -55.34
C GLN A 186 13.03 25.49 -54.34
N SER A 187 13.07 24.15 -54.50
CA SER A 187 12.99 23.19 -55.62
C SER A 187 14.35 22.75 -56.21
N GLU A 188 14.41 21.48 -56.63
CA GLU A 188 15.49 20.77 -57.38
C GLU A 188 16.66 20.15 -56.56
N ALA A 189 17.33 19.08 -57.05
CA ALA A 189 16.90 17.66 -57.07
C ALA A 189 18.07 16.68 -57.40
N ALA A 190 17.87 15.37 -57.15
CA ALA A 190 18.73 14.22 -57.56
C ALA A 190 20.18 14.19 -56.97
N VAL A 191 21.05 13.17 -57.08
CA VAL A 191 21.18 11.92 -57.90
C VAL A 191 21.77 10.85 -56.93
N ALA A 192 21.27 9.62 -56.67
CA ALA A 192 20.87 8.43 -57.46
C ALA A 192 22.01 7.44 -57.83
N ALA A 193 22.00 6.22 -57.25
CA ALA A 193 22.75 5.00 -57.64
C ALA A 193 22.20 3.76 -56.89
N THR A 194 21.28 2.97 -57.46
CA THR A 194 21.50 1.68 -58.18
C THR A 194 21.92 0.45 -57.37
N ALA A 195 21.00 -0.52 -57.24
CA ALA A 195 21.27 -1.97 -57.18
C ALA A 195 20.02 -2.73 -57.70
N THR A 196 20.20 -3.84 -58.42
CA THR A 196 19.12 -4.51 -59.18
C THR A 196 19.11 -6.03 -58.95
N PRO A 197 17.96 -6.67 -58.67
CA PRO A 197 17.85 -8.13 -58.65
C PRO A 197 17.59 -8.69 -60.07
N PRO A 198 18.25 -9.78 -60.48
CA PRO A 198 18.10 -10.34 -61.83
C PRO A 198 16.98 -11.38 -61.97
N ALA A 199 16.36 -11.34 -63.15
CA ALA A 199 15.85 -12.44 -63.99
C ALA A 199 15.14 -13.68 -63.37
N ALA A 200 13.96 -13.94 -63.94
CA ALA A 200 13.21 -15.19 -63.84
C ALA A 200 13.95 -16.42 -64.40
N VAL A 201 13.45 -17.61 -64.02
CA VAL A 201 13.53 -18.84 -64.82
C VAL A 201 12.09 -19.34 -65.03
N GLU A 202 11.83 -19.95 -66.19
CA GLU A 202 10.49 -20.27 -66.68
C GLU A 202 9.91 -21.56 -66.10
N ALA A 203 8.60 -21.76 -66.26
CA ALA A 203 7.97 -23.07 -66.14
C ALA A 203 8.32 -23.95 -67.35
N PRO A 204 8.10 -25.27 -67.27
CA PRO A 204 6.94 -25.76 -68.01
C PRO A 204 6.09 -26.79 -67.23
N ALA A 205 4.84 -26.92 -67.64
CA ALA A 205 3.96 -27.98 -67.18
C ALA A 205 3.99 -29.20 -68.12
N THR A 206 4.05 -30.40 -67.53
CA THR A 206 3.65 -31.68 -68.13
C THR A 206 2.84 -32.42 -67.05
N GLN A 207 1.62 -32.90 -67.32
CA GLN A 207 1.29 -34.16 -68.04
C GLN A 207 1.90 -35.40 -67.35
N SER A 208 1.18 -36.50 -67.14
CA SER A 208 -0.26 -36.82 -67.28
C SER A 208 -0.55 -38.17 -66.57
N ALA A 209 -1.66 -38.83 -66.93
CA ALA A 209 -1.96 -40.25 -66.68
C ALA A 209 -2.25 -40.69 -65.22
N ALA A 210 -3.55 -40.77 -64.91
CA ALA A 210 -4.10 -41.94 -64.21
C ALA A 210 -4.19 -43.15 -65.18
N ILE A 211 -4.66 -44.32 -64.69
CA ILE A 211 -4.81 -45.68 -65.32
C ILE A 211 -3.91 -46.70 -64.57
N GLU A 212 -4.39 -47.86 -64.07
CA GLU A 212 -5.76 -48.42 -64.01
C GLU A 212 -5.97 -49.47 -62.89
N LYS A 213 -7.24 -49.88 -62.73
CA LYS A 213 -7.80 -51.20 -62.28
C LYS A 213 -6.87 -52.20 -61.57
N ASN A 214 -7.19 -52.62 -60.35
CA ASN A 214 -8.26 -53.57 -59.92
C ASN A 214 -7.80 -55.04 -59.93
N THR A 215 -8.10 -55.77 -58.86
CA THR A 215 -8.09 -57.23 -58.83
C THR A 215 -9.18 -57.69 -57.86
N GLU A 216 -10.01 -58.60 -58.33
CA GLU A 216 -11.39 -58.84 -57.92
C GLU A 216 -11.49 -60.30 -57.41
N VAL A 217 -12.07 -60.53 -56.21
CA VAL A 217 -12.89 -61.74 -55.86
C VAL A 217 -12.14 -63.12 -55.83
N GLU A 218 -12.36 -64.10 -54.94
CA GLU A 218 -13.23 -64.39 -53.77
C GLU A 218 -12.67 -65.70 -53.09
N PRO A 219 -13.42 -66.53 -52.32
CA PRO A 219 -14.29 -66.25 -51.16
C PRO A 219 -13.98 -67.17 -49.95
N VAL A 220 -14.35 -66.78 -48.72
CA VAL A 220 -14.70 -67.77 -47.66
C VAL A 220 -15.91 -67.32 -46.82
N LYS A 221 -17.07 -67.89 -47.16
CA LYS A 221 -18.17 -68.37 -46.30
C LYS A 221 -18.59 -67.53 -45.06
N ALA A 222 -19.82 -67.04 -45.08
CA ALA A 222 -20.53 -66.58 -43.88
C ALA A 222 -21.10 -67.74 -43.05
N GLU A 223 -21.21 -67.55 -41.73
CA GLU A 223 -22.03 -68.37 -40.83
C GLU A 223 -22.76 -67.47 -39.82
N ALA A 224 -24.00 -67.79 -39.46
CA ALA A 224 -24.91 -66.86 -38.80
C ALA A 224 -24.98 -67.07 -37.27
N ALA A 225 -25.04 -65.96 -36.52
CA ALA A 225 -25.31 -65.95 -35.09
C ALA A 225 -26.46 -64.99 -34.75
N ALA A 226 -27.20 -65.31 -33.67
CA ALA A 226 -28.43 -64.63 -33.26
C ALA A 226 -28.18 -63.21 -32.69
N PRO A 227 -29.19 -62.31 -32.68
CA PRO A 227 -29.01 -60.93 -32.26
C PRO A 227 -28.74 -60.81 -30.75
N THR A 228 -27.60 -60.20 -30.40
CA THR A 228 -27.39 -59.62 -29.06
C THR A 228 -28.31 -58.40 -28.86
N PRO A 229 -28.79 -58.16 -27.63
CA PRO A 229 -29.76 -57.10 -27.36
C PRO A 229 -29.19 -55.71 -27.62
N VAL A 230 -30.08 -54.77 -27.96
CA VAL A 230 -29.76 -53.34 -27.98
C VAL A 230 -29.42 -52.91 -26.56
N VAL A 231 -28.13 -52.67 -26.29
CA VAL A 231 -27.71 -51.99 -25.07
C VAL A 231 -28.13 -50.53 -25.24
N GLU A 232 -29.14 -50.15 -24.46
CA GLU A 232 -29.67 -48.80 -24.39
C GLU A 232 -28.52 -47.80 -24.16
N ALA A 233 -28.36 -46.87 -25.10
CA ALA A 233 -27.24 -45.93 -25.09
C ALA A 233 -27.41 -44.94 -23.93
N LYS A 234 -26.79 -45.27 -22.79
CA LYS A 234 -26.71 -44.40 -21.60
C LYS A 234 -26.44 -42.96 -22.04
N PRO A 235 -27.31 -41.99 -21.72
CA PRO A 235 -27.15 -40.62 -22.20
C PRO A 235 -25.78 -40.09 -21.77
N ALA A 236 -25.07 -39.45 -22.71
CA ALA A 236 -23.76 -38.89 -22.45
C ALA A 236 -23.84 -37.93 -21.25
N ALA A 237 -22.92 -38.09 -20.29
CA ALA A 237 -22.90 -37.25 -19.11
C ALA A 237 -22.78 -35.78 -19.54
N VAL A 238 -23.60 -34.91 -18.94
CA VAL A 238 -23.66 -33.50 -19.31
C VAL A 238 -22.40 -32.80 -18.79
N GLU A 239 -21.31 -32.84 -19.56
CA GLU A 239 -19.99 -32.36 -19.11
C GLU A 239 -20.04 -30.89 -18.68
N LEU A 240 -19.95 -30.65 -17.37
CA LEU A 240 -19.77 -29.33 -16.78
C LEU A 240 -18.29 -29.16 -16.47
N TYR A 241 -17.74 -28.03 -16.88
CA TYR A 241 -16.39 -27.57 -16.58
C TYR A 241 -16.47 -26.26 -15.79
N SER A 242 -15.39 -25.91 -15.09
CA SER A 242 -15.28 -24.60 -14.44
C SER A 242 -14.60 -23.57 -15.33
N VAL A 243 -15.03 -22.31 -15.23
CA VAL A 243 -14.34 -21.13 -15.76
C VAL A 243 -14.00 -20.23 -14.58
N ASN A 244 -12.70 -20.02 -14.34
CA ASN A 244 -12.15 -19.22 -13.23
C ASN A 244 -12.76 -19.53 -11.83
N GLY A 245 -13.10 -20.79 -11.57
CA GLY A 245 -13.72 -21.23 -10.31
C GLY A 245 -15.25 -21.18 -10.28
N TRP A 246 -15.89 -20.52 -11.25
CA TRP A 246 -17.35 -20.59 -11.44
C TRP A 246 -17.76 -21.86 -12.21
N GLN A 247 -18.96 -22.38 -11.95
CA GLN A 247 -19.61 -23.41 -12.77
C GLN A 247 -21.15 -23.28 -12.64
N PRO A 248 -21.93 -23.75 -13.64
CA PRO A 248 -23.39 -23.77 -13.56
C PRO A 248 -23.90 -24.57 -12.36
N LYS A 249 -24.87 -24.02 -11.61
CA LYS A 249 -25.52 -24.67 -10.46
C LYS A 249 -26.88 -25.25 -10.87
N GLU A 250 -27.35 -26.30 -10.20
CA GLU A 250 -28.70 -26.83 -10.46
C GLU A 250 -29.78 -26.01 -9.75
N SER A 251 -30.75 -25.51 -10.52
CA SER A 251 -31.75 -24.52 -10.07
C SER A 251 -32.45 -24.90 -8.77
N HIS A 252 -32.82 -26.17 -8.62
CA HIS A 252 -33.66 -26.63 -7.53
C HIS A 252 -32.95 -26.66 -6.16
N GLU A 253 -31.62 -26.80 -6.13
CA GLU A 253 -30.84 -26.84 -4.90
C GLU A 253 -30.55 -25.45 -4.33
N PHE A 254 -30.10 -24.53 -5.19
CA PHE A 254 -29.58 -23.23 -4.73
C PHE A 254 -30.65 -22.16 -4.56
N LEU A 255 -31.72 -22.16 -5.36
CA LEU A 255 -32.74 -21.09 -5.32
C LEU A 255 -33.46 -21.02 -3.96
N VAL A 256 -33.81 -22.17 -3.38
CA VAL A 256 -34.52 -22.27 -2.09
C VAL A 256 -33.73 -21.67 -0.92
N ASN A 257 -32.39 -21.71 -1.01
CA ASN A 257 -31.48 -21.29 0.06
C ASN A 257 -30.81 -19.93 -0.22
N ASN A 258 -31.12 -19.27 -1.34
CA ASN A 258 -30.46 -18.01 -1.72
C ASN A 258 -31.05 -16.81 -0.95
N LYS A 259 -30.18 -16.11 -0.21
CA LYS A 259 -30.52 -14.92 0.60
C LYS A 259 -31.09 -13.75 -0.20
N ALA A 260 -30.92 -13.72 -1.52
CA ALA A 260 -31.51 -12.70 -2.39
C ALA A 260 -33.04 -12.88 -2.59
N PHE A 261 -33.63 -14.00 -2.16
CA PHE A 261 -35.07 -14.25 -2.28
C PHE A 261 -35.82 -14.33 -0.94
N ARG A 262 -37.06 -13.85 -0.98
CA ARG A 262 -38.12 -14.18 -0.03
C ARG A 262 -38.92 -15.35 -0.59
N VAL A 263 -38.84 -16.50 0.08
CA VAL A 263 -39.58 -17.71 -0.33
C VAL A 263 -41.05 -17.58 0.06
N LEU A 264 -41.94 -17.87 -0.88
CA LEU A 264 -43.38 -18.04 -0.68
C LEU A 264 -43.72 -19.52 -0.86
N SER A 265 -44.70 -20.03 -0.11
CA SER A 265 -45.32 -21.34 -0.35
C SER A 265 -46.81 -21.14 -0.61
N ASP A 266 -47.35 -21.80 -1.63
CA ASP A 266 -48.76 -21.71 -1.99
C ASP A 266 -49.64 -22.73 -1.23
N GLN A 267 -50.92 -22.80 -1.59
CA GLN A 267 -51.91 -23.72 -1.01
C GLN A 267 -51.62 -25.21 -1.25
N GLN A 268 -50.63 -25.56 -2.08
CA GLN A 268 -50.15 -26.92 -2.32
C GLN A 268 -48.77 -27.16 -1.67
N GLY A 269 -48.21 -26.17 -0.97
CA GLY A 269 -46.85 -26.19 -0.41
C GLY A 269 -45.74 -25.89 -1.43
N CYS A 270 -46.11 -25.47 -2.64
CA CYS A 270 -45.22 -25.28 -3.77
C CYS A 270 -44.63 -23.87 -3.78
N LYS A 271 -43.32 -23.79 -4.05
CA LYS A 271 -42.53 -22.59 -3.76
C LYS A 271 -42.44 -21.62 -4.93
N ALA A 272 -42.54 -20.33 -4.60
CA ALA A 272 -42.29 -19.21 -5.49
C ALA A 272 -41.33 -18.21 -4.83
N PHE A 273 -40.66 -17.38 -5.63
CA PHE A 273 -39.66 -16.44 -5.15
C PHE A 273 -40.02 -14.98 -5.46
N LEU A 274 -40.01 -14.15 -4.41
CA LEU A 274 -39.86 -12.69 -4.54
C LEU A 274 -38.41 -12.32 -4.19
N GLN A 275 -38.00 -11.09 -4.45
CA GLN A 275 -36.74 -10.57 -3.90
C GLN A 275 -36.84 -10.44 -2.37
N ALA A 276 -35.74 -10.60 -1.65
CA ALA A 276 -35.70 -10.56 -0.19
C ALA A 276 -36.21 -9.24 0.44
N ASP A 277 -36.13 -8.14 -0.31
CA ASP A 277 -36.62 -6.80 0.08
C ASP A 277 -38.12 -6.57 -0.19
N ALA A 278 -38.84 -7.56 -0.72
CA ALA A 278 -40.25 -7.42 -1.07
C ALA A 278 -41.12 -7.30 0.18
N ASP A 279 -41.54 -6.08 0.50
CA ASP A 279 -42.48 -5.81 1.59
C ASP A 279 -43.86 -6.42 1.28
N LEU A 280 -44.40 -7.12 2.28
CA LEU A 280 -45.74 -7.72 2.30
C LEU A 280 -46.50 -7.28 3.57
N GLY A 281 -45.95 -6.31 4.32
CA GLY A 281 -46.34 -5.97 5.68
C GLY A 281 -45.82 -6.96 6.73
N LEU A 282 -46.12 -6.62 7.99
CA LEU A 282 -45.84 -7.43 9.19
C LEU A 282 -46.99 -8.40 9.54
N GLN A 283 -48.06 -8.43 8.75
CA GLN A 283 -49.23 -9.27 8.99
C GLN A 283 -49.10 -10.62 8.28
N GLU A 284 -49.78 -11.64 8.80
CA GLU A 284 -49.88 -12.93 8.13
C GLU A 284 -50.59 -12.81 6.77
N PHE A 285 -50.18 -13.65 5.83
CA PHE A 285 -50.72 -13.69 4.47
C PHE A 285 -50.81 -15.13 3.98
N THR A 286 -51.71 -15.34 3.02
CA THR A 286 -51.88 -16.58 2.27
C THR A 286 -51.45 -16.36 0.82
N VAL A 287 -50.93 -17.39 0.17
CA VAL A 287 -50.54 -17.36 -1.24
C VAL A 287 -51.35 -18.40 -1.98
N ASN A 288 -52.06 -17.99 -3.02
CA ASN A 288 -52.92 -18.86 -3.83
C ASN A 288 -52.44 -18.87 -5.28
N SER A 289 -52.04 -20.04 -5.78
CA SER A 289 -51.59 -20.26 -7.16
C SER A 289 -52.72 -20.79 -8.06
N THR A 290 -52.66 -20.44 -9.35
CA THR A 290 -53.60 -20.92 -10.38
C THR A 290 -52.89 -21.03 -11.74
N GLY A 291 -53.21 -22.07 -12.51
CA GLY A 291 -52.67 -22.32 -13.87
C GLY A 291 -51.27 -22.96 -13.93
N VAL A 292 -50.49 -22.86 -12.86
CA VAL A 292 -49.13 -23.42 -12.72
C VAL A 292 -49.10 -24.91 -12.41
N THR A 293 -47.99 -25.58 -12.74
CA THR A 293 -47.60 -26.90 -12.23
C THR A 293 -46.67 -26.75 -11.01
N CYS A 294 -46.48 -27.85 -10.28
CA CYS A 294 -45.53 -27.93 -9.17
C CYS A 294 -44.52 -29.04 -9.43
N GLU A 295 -43.26 -28.66 -9.66
CA GLU A 295 -42.18 -29.56 -10.07
C GLU A 295 -41.03 -29.44 -9.07
N ASN A 296 -40.64 -30.56 -8.45
CA ASN A 296 -39.67 -30.61 -7.35
C ASN A 296 -39.98 -29.63 -6.20
N GLY A 297 -41.27 -29.39 -5.93
CA GLY A 297 -41.74 -28.46 -4.90
C GLY A 297 -41.65 -26.97 -5.28
N LEU A 298 -41.46 -26.64 -6.56
CA LEU A 298 -41.33 -25.28 -7.09
C LEU A 298 -42.38 -25.03 -8.18
N LEU A 299 -42.90 -23.81 -8.29
CA LEU A 299 -43.86 -23.46 -9.34
C LEU A 299 -43.22 -23.49 -10.73
N ASN A 300 -43.93 -24.03 -11.71
CA ASN A 300 -43.50 -24.04 -13.11
C ASN A 300 -44.70 -23.77 -14.06
N GLY A 301 -44.39 -23.41 -15.30
CA GLY A 301 -45.39 -23.10 -16.32
C GLY A 301 -46.08 -21.75 -16.15
N LYS A 302 -47.11 -21.51 -16.98
CA LYS A 302 -47.80 -20.22 -17.09
C LYS A 302 -48.97 -20.12 -16.11
N GLY A 303 -48.98 -19.10 -15.26
CA GLY A 303 -50.11 -18.88 -14.35
C GLY A 303 -50.02 -17.61 -13.52
N ARG A 304 -50.70 -17.64 -12.37
CA ARG A 304 -50.89 -16.53 -11.45
C ARG A 304 -50.66 -16.98 -10.01
N ILE A 305 -49.99 -16.15 -9.21
CA ILE A 305 -50.09 -16.19 -7.74
C ILE A 305 -50.74 -14.92 -7.20
N VAL A 306 -51.66 -15.07 -6.23
CA VAL A 306 -52.30 -13.98 -5.49
C VAL A 306 -51.88 -14.08 -4.04
N ILE A 307 -51.36 -12.98 -3.49
CA ILE A 307 -51.01 -12.85 -2.07
C ILE A 307 -52.10 -12.06 -1.37
N THR A 308 -52.77 -12.70 -0.41
CA THR A 308 -53.90 -12.14 0.34
C THR A 308 -53.56 -12.11 1.82
N ARG A 309 -53.57 -10.91 2.40
CA ARG A 309 -53.32 -10.65 3.82
C ARG A 309 -54.47 -11.19 4.70
N SER A 310 -54.23 -11.39 5.99
CA SER A 310 -55.18 -11.99 6.94
C SER A 310 -56.52 -11.25 7.09
N ASP A 311 -56.61 -9.97 6.70
CA ASP A 311 -57.85 -9.19 6.63
C ASP A 311 -58.62 -9.36 5.30
N GLY A 312 -58.16 -10.24 4.40
CA GLY A 312 -58.74 -10.47 3.08
C GLY A 312 -58.27 -9.49 2.00
N ALA A 313 -57.41 -8.52 2.32
CA ALA A 313 -56.88 -7.59 1.35
C ALA A 313 -55.85 -8.28 0.43
N ARG A 314 -56.01 -8.15 -0.89
CA ARG A 314 -54.96 -8.53 -1.86
C ARG A 314 -53.81 -7.53 -1.76
N ILE A 315 -52.61 -8.03 -1.45
CA ILE A 315 -51.40 -7.20 -1.30
C ILE A 315 -50.43 -7.34 -2.49
N ALA A 316 -50.48 -8.46 -3.22
CA ALA A 316 -49.77 -8.61 -4.49
C ALA A 316 -50.48 -9.63 -5.41
N GLU A 317 -50.30 -9.47 -6.72
CA GLU A 317 -50.80 -10.39 -7.75
C GLU A 317 -49.75 -10.46 -8.88
N LEU A 318 -49.27 -11.66 -9.21
CA LEU A 318 -48.16 -11.89 -10.13
C LEU A 318 -48.56 -12.92 -11.20
N ASP A 319 -48.69 -12.43 -12.44
CA ASP A 319 -49.08 -13.14 -13.66
C ASP A 319 -47.88 -13.32 -14.59
N GLY A 320 -47.44 -14.56 -14.81
CA GLY A 320 -46.26 -14.80 -15.65
C GLY A 320 -45.97 -16.25 -15.94
N PHE A 321 -44.74 -16.49 -16.37
CA PHE A 321 -44.20 -17.82 -16.64
C PHE A 321 -43.25 -18.17 -15.51
N PHE A 322 -43.65 -19.07 -14.63
CA PHE A 322 -42.81 -19.52 -13.54
C PHE A 322 -41.81 -20.55 -14.08
N LYS A 323 -40.53 -20.40 -13.74
CA LYS A 323 -39.49 -21.42 -13.98
C LYS A 323 -38.79 -21.67 -12.66
N HIS A 324 -38.96 -22.86 -12.09
CA HIS A 324 -38.44 -23.23 -10.78
C HIS A 324 -38.73 -22.16 -9.70
N GLY A 325 -39.98 -21.71 -9.60
CA GLY A 325 -40.46 -20.72 -8.63
C GLY A 325 -40.19 -19.25 -8.98
N VAL A 326 -39.32 -18.95 -9.94
CA VAL A 326 -39.02 -17.57 -10.36
C VAL A 326 -40.05 -17.08 -11.39
N PRO A 327 -40.74 -15.95 -11.16
CA PRO A 327 -41.73 -15.40 -12.10
C PRO A 327 -41.06 -14.62 -13.24
N LEU A 328 -41.15 -15.11 -14.47
CA LEU A 328 -40.57 -14.53 -15.68
C LEU A 328 -41.62 -13.78 -16.52
N ASP A 329 -41.18 -12.76 -17.27
CA ASP A 329 -42.05 -11.95 -18.13
C ASP A 329 -42.44 -12.62 -19.47
N GLN A 330 -41.76 -13.71 -19.85
CA GLN A 330 -42.03 -14.50 -21.05
C GLN A 330 -41.61 -15.97 -20.86
N GLU A 331 -42.20 -16.84 -21.66
CA GLU A 331 -41.90 -18.28 -21.67
C GLU A 331 -40.49 -18.53 -22.24
N VAL A 332 -39.64 -19.24 -21.49
CA VAL A 332 -38.34 -19.72 -21.98
C VAL A 332 -38.07 -21.14 -21.50
N ASP A 333 -37.41 -21.90 -22.36
CA ASP A 333 -36.91 -23.23 -22.02
C ASP A 333 -35.38 -23.18 -21.85
N LEU A 334 -34.97 -22.47 -20.79
CA LEU A 334 -33.57 -22.28 -20.37
C LEU A 334 -33.47 -22.58 -18.87
N PRO A 335 -32.44 -23.32 -18.39
CA PRO A 335 -32.24 -23.57 -16.98
C PRO A 335 -31.64 -22.36 -16.27
N ILE A 336 -32.01 -22.16 -15.01
CA ILE A 336 -31.49 -21.09 -14.13
C ILE A 336 -30.25 -21.63 -13.42
N VAL A 337 -29.08 -21.02 -13.67
CA VAL A 337 -27.77 -21.57 -13.28
C VAL A 337 -27.00 -20.75 -12.26
N ASP A 338 -27.41 -19.50 -12.00
CA ASP A 338 -26.96 -18.74 -10.83
C ASP A 338 -27.91 -17.59 -10.47
N VAL A 339 -27.76 -17.03 -9.28
CA VAL A 339 -28.41 -15.80 -8.81
C VAL A 339 -27.43 -15.00 -7.96
N ASP A 340 -27.20 -13.74 -8.33
CA ASP A 340 -26.28 -12.86 -7.60
C ASP A 340 -26.90 -12.22 -6.35
N GLU A 341 -26.06 -11.58 -5.53
CA GLU A 341 -26.46 -10.89 -4.30
C GLU A 341 -27.47 -9.74 -4.53
N LYS A 342 -27.59 -9.26 -5.78
CA LYS A 342 -28.54 -8.22 -6.22
C LYS A 342 -29.83 -8.85 -6.75
N GLY A 343 -30.03 -10.15 -6.54
CA GLY A 343 -31.19 -10.92 -6.99
C GLY A 343 -31.34 -10.99 -8.49
N GLN A 344 -30.30 -10.73 -9.30
CA GLN A 344 -30.37 -10.93 -10.74
C GLN A 344 -30.24 -12.42 -11.05
N VAL A 345 -31.09 -12.93 -11.94
CA VAL A 345 -31.16 -14.37 -12.27
C VAL A 345 -30.38 -14.63 -13.55
N TYR A 346 -29.52 -15.65 -13.54
CA TYR A 346 -28.69 -16.02 -14.68
C TYR A 346 -29.16 -17.34 -15.28
N LEU A 347 -29.50 -17.32 -16.57
CA LEU A 347 -29.97 -18.48 -17.32
C LEU A 347 -28.90 -18.92 -18.33
N LEU A 348 -28.70 -20.23 -18.46
CA LEU A 348 -27.77 -20.81 -19.43
C LEU A 348 -28.45 -20.91 -20.80
N LEU A 349 -27.96 -20.12 -21.76
CA LEU A 349 -28.42 -20.09 -23.14
C LEU A 349 -27.81 -21.23 -23.98
N GLY A 350 -26.60 -21.64 -23.63
CA GLY A 350 -25.86 -22.72 -24.31
C GLY A 350 -24.44 -22.86 -23.76
N LYS A 351 -23.78 -23.97 -24.10
CA LYS A 351 -22.38 -24.23 -23.77
C LYS A 351 -21.65 -24.80 -24.99
N ASP A 352 -20.39 -24.44 -25.13
CA ASP A 352 -19.44 -25.02 -26.09
C ASP A 352 -18.25 -25.56 -25.30
N VAL A 353 -18.22 -26.89 -25.17
CA VAL A 353 -17.28 -27.63 -24.33
C VAL A 353 -15.86 -27.56 -24.89
N ALA A 354 -15.70 -27.51 -26.23
CA ALA A 354 -14.39 -27.54 -26.89
C ALA A 354 -13.56 -26.28 -26.59
N ASN A 355 -14.22 -25.12 -26.46
CA ASN A 355 -13.58 -23.85 -26.13
C ASN A 355 -13.95 -23.33 -24.72
N LYS A 356 -14.52 -24.19 -23.85
CA LYS A 356 -14.98 -23.86 -22.49
C LYS A 356 -15.89 -22.61 -22.40
N ASN A 357 -16.74 -22.42 -23.39
CA ASN A 357 -17.58 -21.22 -23.56
C ASN A 357 -18.96 -21.41 -22.93
N TYR A 358 -19.30 -20.69 -21.85
CA TYR A 358 -20.67 -20.62 -21.34
C TYR A 358 -21.38 -19.34 -21.80
N TYR A 359 -22.57 -19.49 -22.39
CA TYR A 359 -23.41 -18.38 -22.84
C TYR A 359 -24.54 -18.16 -21.83
N LEU A 360 -24.53 -17.00 -21.17
CA LEU A 360 -25.42 -16.67 -20.06
C LEU A 360 -26.30 -15.45 -20.38
N LEU A 361 -27.57 -15.51 -19.99
CA LEU A 361 -28.49 -14.36 -20.01
C LEU A 361 -28.75 -13.89 -18.59
N ARG A 362 -28.67 -12.57 -18.36
CA ARG A 362 -29.14 -11.96 -17.11
C ARG A 362 -30.59 -11.54 -17.25
N ALA A 363 -31.46 -12.17 -16.49
CA ALA A 363 -32.83 -11.72 -16.26
C ALA A 363 -32.87 -10.73 -15.10
N GLN A 364 -33.55 -9.60 -15.28
CA GLN A 364 -33.54 -8.47 -14.34
C GLN A 364 -34.92 -8.18 -13.79
N LYS A 365 -35.06 -8.08 -12.46
CA LYS A 365 -36.33 -7.72 -11.81
C LYS A 365 -36.84 -6.38 -12.34
N ASN A 366 -38.07 -6.36 -12.84
CA ASN A 366 -38.76 -5.15 -13.25
C ASN A 366 -39.62 -4.57 -12.11
N TYR A 367 -40.11 -3.35 -12.29
CA TYR A 367 -40.90 -2.62 -11.29
C TYR A 367 -42.25 -3.28 -10.91
N ARG A 368 -42.66 -4.34 -11.63
CA ARG A 368 -43.88 -5.12 -11.35
C ARG A 368 -43.59 -6.45 -10.64
N GLY A 369 -42.33 -6.75 -10.33
CA GLY A 369 -41.92 -7.96 -9.59
C GLY A 369 -41.53 -9.17 -10.43
N TYR A 370 -41.55 -9.09 -11.76
CA TYR A 370 -41.11 -10.18 -12.65
C TYR A 370 -39.64 -10.03 -13.04
N TRP A 371 -38.95 -11.13 -13.27
CA TRP A 371 -37.62 -11.14 -13.88
C TRP A 371 -37.76 -11.06 -15.40
N SER A 372 -37.39 -9.91 -15.95
CA SER A 372 -37.44 -9.67 -17.39
C SER A 372 -36.26 -10.30 -18.10
N ILE A 373 -36.53 -11.18 -19.06
CA ILE A 373 -35.50 -11.79 -19.93
C ILE A 373 -35.40 -11.02 -21.26
N ASN A 374 -35.58 -9.71 -21.24
CA ASN A 374 -35.27 -8.84 -22.38
C ASN A 374 -33.76 -8.55 -22.43
N SER A 375 -32.97 -9.61 -22.58
CA SER A 375 -31.51 -9.58 -22.46
C SER A 375 -30.85 -8.93 -23.68
N GLY A 376 -30.73 -7.61 -23.64
CA GLY A 376 -29.90 -6.84 -24.57
C GLY A 376 -28.41 -7.20 -24.52
N THR A 377 -27.97 -7.99 -23.53
CA THR A 377 -26.62 -8.54 -23.41
C THR A 377 -26.65 -10.05 -23.20
N VAL A 378 -25.93 -10.79 -24.04
CA VAL A 378 -25.50 -12.18 -23.84
C VAL A 378 -24.08 -12.13 -23.26
N TYR A 379 -23.85 -12.74 -22.10
CA TYR A 379 -22.51 -12.87 -21.55
C TYR A 379 -21.88 -14.17 -22.04
N LEU A 380 -20.63 -14.10 -22.49
CA LEU A 380 -19.82 -15.27 -22.86
C LEU A 380 -18.70 -15.41 -21.81
N LEU A 381 -18.88 -16.34 -20.88
CA LEU A 381 -17.91 -16.64 -19.84
C LEU A 381 -16.95 -17.74 -20.32
N THR A 382 -15.65 -17.44 -20.38
CA THR A 382 -14.63 -18.35 -20.93
C THR A 382 -13.21 -18.03 -20.44
N ASP A 383 -12.37 -19.05 -20.24
CA ASP A 383 -10.93 -18.89 -19.97
C ASP A 383 -10.09 -18.78 -21.25
N ALA A 384 -10.66 -19.08 -22.43
CA ALA A 384 -9.99 -19.17 -23.72
C ALA A 384 -9.72 -17.78 -24.36
N LYS A 385 -8.89 -16.96 -23.70
CA LYS A 385 -8.54 -15.58 -24.11
C LYS A 385 -8.12 -15.45 -25.57
N ASP A 386 -7.33 -16.40 -26.08
CA ASP A 386 -6.75 -16.32 -27.42
C ASP A 386 -7.79 -16.41 -28.55
N THR A 387 -8.99 -16.94 -28.25
CA THR A 387 -10.19 -16.86 -29.12
C THR A 387 -10.45 -15.42 -29.59
N PHE A 388 -10.17 -14.42 -28.73
CA PHE A 388 -10.43 -13.00 -28.99
C PHE A 388 -9.24 -12.26 -29.61
N ARG A 389 -8.22 -12.99 -30.09
CA ARG A 389 -7.12 -12.44 -30.90
C ARG A 389 -7.29 -12.69 -32.40
N GLN A 390 -8.12 -13.66 -32.80
CA GLN A 390 -8.27 -14.11 -34.20
C GLN A 390 -9.70 -13.87 -34.72
N ALA A 391 -9.83 -13.24 -35.90
CA ALA A 391 -11.12 -12.78 -36.41
C ALA A 391 -12.15 -13.91 -36.64
N GLU A 392 -11.72 -15.08 -37.14
CA GLU A 392 -12.61 -16.20 -37.42
C GLU A 392 -13.04 -16.95 -36.15
N SER A 393 -12.16 -16.99 -35.15
CA SER A 393 -12.44 -17.52 -33.80
C SER A 393 -13.41 -16.61 -33.04
N ILE A 394 -13.22 -15.28 -33.09
CA ILE A 394 -14.19 -14.28 -32.62
C ILE A 394 -15.54 -14.51 -33.30
N LYS A 395 -15.58 -14.61 -34.63
CA LYS A 395 -16.81 -14.78 -35.40
C LYS A 395 -17.59 -16.04 -35.00
N THR A 396 -16.89 -17.15 -34.79
CA THR A 396 -17.49 -18.39 -34.30
C THR A 396 -18.08 -18.20 -32.90
N ALA A 397 -17.29 -17.67 -31.96
CA ALA A 397 -17.71 -17.46 -30.58
C ALA A 397 -18.87 -16.43 -30.44
N VAL A 398 -18.89 -15.40 -31.28
CA VAL A 398 -19.94 -14.35 -31.31
C VAL A 398 -21.25 -14.87 -31.88
N LEU A 399 -21.22 -15.74 -32.90
CA LEU A 399 -22.42 -16.23 -33.59
C LEU A 399 -22.99 -17.53 -33.02
N PHE A 400 -22.24 -18.29 -32.23
CA PHE A 400 -22.72 -19.51 -31.56
C PHE A 400 -24.11 -19.39 -30.88
N PRO A 401 -24.43 -18.34 -30.08
CA PRO A 401 -25.71 -18.29 -29.37
C PRO A 401 -26.91 -17.94 -30.27
N VAL A 402 -26.70 -17.61 -31.56
CA VAL A 402 -27.76 -17.16 -32.49
C VAL A 402 -28.93 -18.14 -32.56
N ALA A 403 -28.66 -19.46 -32.65
CA ALA A 403 -29.72 -20.47 -32.75
C ALA A 403 -30.59 -20.52 -31.48
N ALA A 404 -29.97 -20.41 -30.30
CA ALA A 404 -30.67 -20.40 -29.02
C ALA A 404 -31.44 -19.08 -28.79
N ILE A 405 -30.90 -17.94 -29.25
CA ILE A 405 -31.62 -16.66 -29.29
C ILE A 405 -32.83 -16.75 -30.23
N ALA A 406 -32.69 -17.34 -31.41
CA ALA A 406 -33.79 -17.49 -32.37
C ALA A 406 -34.91 -18.43 -31.86
N LYS A 407 -34.56 -19.53 -31.15
CA LYS A 407 -35.52 -20.42 -30.48
C LYS A 407 -36.35 -19.68 -29.43
N ASN A 408 -35.69 -19.04 -28.46
CA ASN A 408 -36.36 -18.53 -27.25
C ASN A 408 -36.88 -17.09 -27.40
N PHE A 409 -36.27 -16.26 -28.26
CA PHE A 409 -36.56 -14.83 -28.37
C PHE A 409 -36.79 -14.42 -29.82
N SER A 410 -37.71 -15.11 -30.51
CA SER A 410 -38.01 -14.93 -31.95
C SER A 410 -38.29 -13.49 -32.39
N ARG A 411 -38.80 -12.64 -31.47
CA ARG A 411 -39.07 -11.21 -31.69
C ARG A 411 -37.81 -10.33 -31.71
N ASN A 412 -36.67 -10.83 -31.22
CA ASN A 412 -35.43 -10.06 -31.13
C ASN A 412 -34.77 -9.93 -32.52
N SER A 413 -34.18 -8.76 -32.75
CA SER A 413 -33.40 -8.44 -33.96
C SER A 413 -31.97 -7.98 -33.66
N SER A 414 -31.59 -7.90 -32.38
CA SER A 414 -30.25 -7.50 -31.93
C SER A 414 -29.98 -8.00 -30.51
N TYR A 415 -28.72 -8.28 -30.20
CA TYR A 415 -28.17 -8.44 -28.85
C TYR A 415 -26.70 -7.99 -28.84
N THR A 416 -26.19 -7.50 -27.72
CA THR A 416 -24.76 -7.34 -27.50
C THR A 416 -24.19 -8.65 -26.96
N LEU A 417 -23.07 -9.14 -27.50
CA LEU A 417 -22.28 -10.16 -26.84
C LEU A 417 -21.16 -9.50 -26.03
N ALA A 418 -21.03 -9.84 -24.75
CA ALA A 418 -19.95 -9.41 -23.87
C ALA A 418 -19.17 -10.63 -23.37
N ALA A 419 -17.96 -10.85 -23.88
CA ALA A 419 -17.07 -11.94 -23.48
C ALA A 419 -16.23 -11.54 -22.26
N VAL A 420 -16.16 -12.43 -21.27
CA VAL A 420 -15.55 -12.19 -19.95
C VAL A 420 -14.83 -13.44 -19.43
N THR A 421 -13.83 -13.25 -18.56
CA THR A 421 -13.08 -14.34 -17.92
C THR A 421 -13.65 -14.80 -16.59
N ASP A 422 -14.45 -13.97 -15.93
CA ASP A 422 -14.95 -14.23 -14.59
C ASP A 422 -16.45 -13.91 -14.48
N PHE A 423 -17.19 -14.72 -13.71
CA PHE A 423 -18.62 -14.50 -13.47
C PHE A 423 -18.87 -13.32 -12.54
N THR A 424 -18.21 -13.30 -11.38
CA THR A 424 -18.42 -12.31 -10.33
C THR A 424 -17.89 -10.95 -10.78
N ASP A 425 -16.65 -10.89 -11.23
CA ASP A 425 -16.04 -9.63 -11.67
C ASP A 425 -16.52 -9.21 -13.05
N GLY A 426 -16.56 -10.11 -14.02
CA GLY A 426 -16.98 -9.79 -15.38
C GLY A 426 -18.47 -9.45 -15.49
N ILE A 427 -19.36 -10.23 -14.86
CA ILE A 427 -20.82 -10.12 -15.07
C ILE A 427 -21.51 -9.35 -13.94
N VAL A 428 -21.27 -9.72 -12.68
CA VAL A 428 -21.99 -9.18 -11.51
C VAL A 428 -21.46 -7.80 -11.11
N ASN A 429 -20.14 -7.60 -11.10
CA ASN A 429 -19.47 -6.34 -10.78
C ASN A 429 -19.24 -5.45 -12.01
N ARG A 430 -19.24 -6.04 -13.22
CA ARG A 430 -18.91 -5.39 -14.50
C ARG A 430 -17.51 -4.75 -14.53
N ASN A 431 -16.55 -5.38 -13.86
CA ASN A 431 -15.15 -5.01 -13.90
C ASN A 431 -14.58 -5.27 -15.31
N GLY A 432 -14.26 -4.18 -16.02
CA GLY A 432 -13.70 -4.21 -17.38
C GLY A 432 -12.31 -4.84 -17.50
N GLU A 433 -11.63 -5.15 -16.39
CA GLU A 433 -10.39 -5.94 -16.40
C GLU A 433 -10.66 -7.43 -16.70
N SER A 434 -11.79 -7.95 -16.25
CA SER A 434 -12.28 -9.30 -16.58
C SER A 434 -13.01 -9.38 -17.93
N TRP A 435 -13.02 -8.31 -18.73
CA TRP A 435 -13.66 -8.29 -20.05
C TRP A 435 -12.63 -8.58 -21.16
N LEU A 436 -13.06 -9.30 -22.20
CA LEU A 436 -12.25 -9.69 -23.35
C LEU A 436 -12.70 -8.98 -24.62
N TYR A 437 -14.00 -8.96 -24.89
CA TYR A 437 -14.56 -8.46 -26.15
C TYR A 437 -16.03 -8.09 -25.99
N GLU A 438 -16.48 -6.97 -26.55
CA GLU A 438 -17.91 -6.59 -26.61
C GLU A 438 -18.30 -6.21 -28.03
N VAL A 439 -19.42 -6.73 -28.56
CA VAL A 439 -19.92 -6.36 -29.89
C VAL A 439 -21.45 -6.48 -30.02
N GLY A 440 -22.07 -5.57 -30.78
CA GLY A 440 -23.47 -5.68 -31.18
C GLY A 440 -23.67 -6.64 -32.36
N VAL A 441 -24.45 -7.70 -32.15
CA VAL A 441 -24.93 -8.64 -33.16
C VAL A 441 -26.37 -8.28 -33.52
N ARG A 442 -26.73 -8.29 -34.82
CA ARG A 442 -28.06 -7.92 -35.30
C ARG A 442 -28.45 -8.58 -36.62
N LYS A 443 -29.76 -8.67 -36.86
CA LYS A 443 -30.31 -8.95 -38.19
C LYS A 443 -30.18 -7.71 -39.08
N PRO A 444 -29.79 -7.81 -40.36
CA PRO A 444 -29.75 -6.66 -41.29
C PRO A 444 -31.13 -6.03 -41.53
N GLN A 445 -32.20 -6.83 -41.53
CA GLN A 445 -33.60 -6.39 -41.48
C GLN A 445 -34.37 -7.26 -40.48
N ARG A 446 -35.44 -6.73 -39.89
CA ARG A 446 -36.21 -7.36 -38.78
C ARG A 446 -36.56 -8.83 -38.99
N ASN A 447 -36.91 -9.19 -40.23
CA ASN A 447 -37.40 -10.52 -40.62
C ASN A 447 -36.33 -11.40 -41.28
N SER A 448 -35.07 -10.96 -41.37
CA SER A 448 -34.00 -11.79 -41.93
C SER A 448 -33.71 -13.00 -41.02
N PRO A 449 -33.45 -14.19 -41.57
CA PRO A 449 -32.92 -15.31 -40.80
C PRO A 449 -31.45 -15.09 -40.41
N GLU A 450 -30.72 -14.25 -41.15
CA GLU A 450 -29.30 -14.00 -40.95
C GLU A 450 -29.03 -13.03 -39.79
N TRP A 451 -28.05 -13.38 -38.96
CA TRP A 451 -27.50 -12.53 -37.91
C TRP A 451 -26.04 -12.22 -38.22
N THR A 452 -25.67 -10.95 -38.07
CA THR A 452 -24.33 -10.44 -38.42
C THR A 452 -23.84 -9.48 -37.34
N PHE A 453 -22.53 -9.24 -37.29
CA PHE A 453 -21.91 -8.22 -36.46
C PHE A 453 -20.85 -7.48 -37.27
N ASN A 454 -20.45 -6.28 -36.83
CA ASN A 454 -19.34 -5.54 -37.43
C ASN A 454 -18.16 -5.52 -36.45
N PRO A 455 -17.02 -6.16 -36.74
CA PRO A 455 -15.82 -6.11 -35.90
C PRO A 455 -15.33 -4.67 -35.63
N ASN A 456 -15.54 -3.74 -36.58
CA ASN A 456 -15.13 -2.34 -36.43
C ASN A 456 -16.00 -1.56 -35.42
N ASN A 457 -17.14 -2.13 -35.01
CA ASN A 457 -18.01 -1.60 -33.96
C ASN A 457 -17.84 -2.36 -32.62
N ALA A 458 -16.78 -3.17 -32.49
CA ALA A 458 -16.51 -3.93 -31.29
C ALA A 458 -15.47 -3.26 -30.39
N THR A 459 -15.60 -3.46 -29.08
CA THR A 459 -14.56 -3.11 -28.11
C THR A 459 -13.76 -4.35 -27.76
N ASN A 460 -12.53 -4.47 -28.26
CA ASN A 460 -11.60 -5.49 -27.77
C ASN A 460 -10.99 -5.01 -26.44
N TYR A 461 -11.43 -5.61 -25.33
CA TYR A 461 -10.96 -5.28 -23.98
C TYR A 461 -9.63 -5.98 -23.67
N LEU A 462 -9.40 -7.18 -24.20
CA LEU A 462 -8.15 -7.94 -24.04
C LEU A 462 -6.92 -7.08 -24.41
N PHE A 463 -6.87 -6.57 -25.64
CA PHE A 463 -5.76 -5.71 -26.10
C PHE A 463 -5.69 -4.38 -25.34
N ARG A 464 -6.83 -3.81 -24.90
CA ARG A 464 -6.85 -2.57 -24.09
C ARG A 464 -6.29 -2.77 -22.68
N ASN A 465 -6.53 -3.93 -22.08
CA ASN A 465 -6.02 -4.30 -20.76
C ASN A 465 -4.53 -4.68 -20.84
N GLU A 466 -4.12 -5.44 -21.83
CA GLU A 466 -2.70 -5.75 -22.10
C GLU A 466 -1.89 -4.47 -22.39
N ALA A 467 -2.41 -3.55 -23.23
CA ALA A 467 -1.78 -2.25 -23.49
C ALA A 467 -1.87 -1.26 -22.32
N ARG A 468 -2.65 -1.53 -21.26
CA ARG A 468 -2.59 -0.79 -19.99
C ARG A 468 -1.46 -1.35 -19.13
N ALA A 469 -1.51 -2.65 -18.82
CA ALA A 469 -0.53 -3.35 -18.00
C ALA A 469 0.91 -3.18 -18.55
N ALA A 470 1.11 -3.26 -19.87
CA ALA A 470 2.43 -3.05 -20.47
C ALA A 470 2.99 -1.64 -20.25
N ARG A 471 2.15 -0.59 -20.27
CA ARG A 471 2.57 0.79 -19.98
C ARG A 471 2.84 1.01 -18.49
N GLU A 472 2.05 0.40 -17.63
CA GLU A 472 2.23 0.47 -16.17
C GLU A 472 3.53 -0.24 -15.75
N ALA A 473 3.83 -1.41 -16.33
CA ALA A 473 5.09 -2.12 -16.16
C ALA A 473 6.30 -1.31 -16.68
N GLN A 474 6.19 -0.68 -17.86
CA GLN A 474 7.23 0.21 -18.39
C GLN A 474 7.49 1.40 -17.46
N GLN A 475 6.45 2.06 -16.95
CA GLN A 475 6.59 3.15 -16.00
C GLN A 475 7.16 2.70 -14.65
N GLN A 476 6.85 1.47 -14.21
CA GLN A 476 7.44 0.90 -13.00
C GLN A 476 8.94 0.64 -13.18
N ALA A 477 9.33 -0.06 -14.24
CA ALA A 477 10.74 -0.31 -14.56
C ALA A 477 11.54 0.99 -14.73
N GLU A 478 10.94 2.04 -15.31
CA GLU A 478 11.58 3.36 -15.40
C GLU A 478 11.76 4.02 -14.02
N ARG A 479 10.75 3.95 -13.12
CA ARG A 479 10.88 4.45 -11.74
C ARG A 479 11.97 3.72 -10.97
N GLU A 480 12.01 2.39 -11.07
CA GLU A 480 12.99 1.53 -10.42
C GLU A 480 14.42 1.79 -10.95
N ALA A 481 14.59 1.92 -12.26
CA ALA A 481 15.87 2.30 -12.86
C ALA A 481 16.35 3.70 -12.43
N ARG A 482 15.45 4.69 -12.41
CA ARG A 482 15.73 6.05 -11.90
C ARG A 482 16.02 6.06 -10.39
N GLU A 483 15.54 5.08 -9.62
CA GLU A 483 15.90 4.93 -8.20
C GLU A 483 17.26 4.27 -8.03
N ALA A 484 17.51 3.15 -8.72
CA ALA A 484 18.81 2.48 -8.74
C ALA A 484 19.94 3.43 -9.17
N GLN A 485 19.70 4.27 -10.19
CA GLN A 485 20.64 5.32 -10.60
C GLN A 485 20.90 6.33 -9.47
N ARG A 486 19.86 6.91 -8.85
CA ARG A 486 20.03 7.86 -7.72
C ARG A 486 20.74 7.23 -6.52
N LEU A 487 20.52 5.94 -6.25
CA LEU A 487 21.21 5.20 -5.20
C LEU A 487 22.70 5.01 -5.53
N ALA A 488 23.03 4.64 -6.78
CA ALA A 488 24.40 4.50 -7.25
C ALA A 488 25.16 5.86 -7.27
N GLU A 489 24.52 6.92 -7.78
CA GLU A 489 25.05 8.29 -7.78
C GLU A 489 25.33 8.79 -6.35
N ARG A 490 24.43 8.53 -5.40
CA ARG A 490 24.64 8.90 -4.00
C ARG A 490 25.79 8.10 -3.37
N LYS A 491 25.85 6.78 -3.59
CA LYS A 491 26.95 5.93 -3.08
C LYS A 491 28.31 6.40 -3.63
N ALA A 492 28.40 6.65 -4.94
CA ALA A 492 29.61 7.17 -5.58
C ALA A 492 29.94 8.63 -5.17
N TYR A 493 28.99 9.39 -4.61
CA TYR A 493 29.24 10.69 -3.99
C TYR A 493 29.74 10.54 -2.54
N GLU A 494 29.14 9.65 -1.75
CA GLU A 494 29.56 9.30 -0.39
C GLU A 494 31.01 8.74 -0.39
N GLU A 495 31.34 7.84 -1.33
CA GLU A 495 32.68 7.28 -1.52
C GLU A 495 33.72 8.34 -1.94
N ARG A 496 33.34 9.33 -2.77
CA ARG A 496 34.23 10.45 -3.11
C ARG A 496 34.48 11.38 -1.92
N LEU A 497 33.45 11.68 -1.12
CA LEU A 497 33.62 12.46 0.12
C LEU A 497 34.48 11.73 1.15
N GLU A 498 34.42 10.40 1.21
CA GLU A 498 35.31 9.56 2.02
C GLU A 498 36.78 9.71 1.58
N LEU A 499 37.07 9.49 0.29
CA LEU A 499 38.42 9.62 -0.26
C LEU A 499 38.98 11.05 -0.09
N GLU A 500 38.16 12.07 -0.34
CA GLU A 500 38.56 13.47 -0.14
C GLU A 500 38.83 13.81 1.33
N ARG A 501 38.04 13.24 2.27
CA ARG A 501 38.30 13.33 3.72
C ARG A 501 39.61 12.66 4.11
N ILE A 502 39.89 11.46 3.57
CA ILE A 502 41.12 10.71 3.83
C ILE A 502 42.33 11.50 3.31
N ALA A 503 42.29 11.99 2.07
CA ALA A 503 43.36 12.84 1.53
C ALA A 503 43.54 14.14 2.33
N ARG A 504 42.45 14.83 2.70
CA ARG A 504 42.52 16.01 3.59
C ARG A 504 43.05 15.69 5.00
N GLN A 505 43.02 14.43 5.46
CA GLN A 505 43.74 14.02 6.67
C GLN A 505 45.21 13.76 6.35
N ALA A 506 45.52 12.94 5.35
CA ALA A 506 46.87 12.62 4.91
C ALA A 506 47.74 13.86 4.63
N SER A 507 47.21 14.89 3.95
CA SER A 507 47.95 16.16 3.72
C SER A 507 48.30 16.91 5.00
N ARG A 508 47.48 16.80 6.07
CA ARG A 508 47.79 17.40 7.37
C ARG A 508 48.83 16.57 8.13
N GLU A 509 48.79 15.25 8.00
CA GLU A 509 49.78 14.35 8.61
C GLU A 509 51.17 14.54 7.95
N LEU A 510 51.21 14.62 6.62
CA LEU A 510 52.42 14.92 5.85
C LEU A 510 52.97 16.31 6.16
N SER A 511 52.15 17.36 6.13
CA SER A 511 52.58 18.73 6.44
C SER A 511 53.06 18.91 7.89
N THR A 512 52.51 18.14 8.84
CA THR A 512 53.01 18.11 10.22
C THR A 512 54.40 17.47 10.29
N TYR A 513 54.62 16.39 9.54
CA TYR A 513 55.92 15.71 9.44
C TYR A 513 56.99 16.59 8.77
N GLU A 514 56.67 17.26 7.66
CA GLU A 514 57.54 18.25 6.99
C GLU A 514 57.95 19.37 7.96
N ASN A 515 56.98 19.97 8.66
CA ASN A 515 57.23 20.99 9.67
C ASN A 515 58.14 20.50 10.83
N TYR A 516 58.06 19.22 11.21
CA TYR A 516 58.95 18.60 12.20
C TYR A 516 60.34 18.27 11.64
N GLN A 517 60.50 18.06 10.33
CA GLN A 517 61.83 17.99 9.69
C GLN A 517 62.50 19.37 9.64
N GLU A 518 61.78 20.41 9.22
CA GLU A 518 62.32 21.77 9.07
C GLU A 518 62.72 22.38 10.43
N ASN A 519 61.85 22.27 11.44
CA ASN A 519 62.05 22.90 12.75
C ASN A 519 62.71 21.97 13.78
N TYR A 520 63.54 21.03 13.33
CA TYR A 520 64.24 20.02 14.17
C TYR A 520 65.16 20.62 15.25
N ARG A 521 65.41 21.93 15.26
CA ARG A 521 66.17 22.62 16.32
C ARG A 521 65.35 22.89 17.58
N ASP A 522 64.05 23.10 17.42
CA ASP A 522 63.10 23.45 18.51
C ASP A 522 62.43 22.19 19.10
N LEU A 523 62.90 21.02 18.63
CA LEU A 523 62.47 19.68 19.01
C LEU A 523 62.43 19.43 20.53
N PRO A 524 63.37 19.90 21.38
CA PRO A 524 63.29 19.66 22.83
C PRO A 524 62.06 20.30 23.49
N ASP A 525 61.72 21.53 23.10
CA ASP A 525 60.56 22.25 23.63
C ASP A 525 59.25 21.66 23.08
N LEU A 526 59.25 21.26 21.81
CA LEU A 526 58.16 20.49 21.20
C LEU A 526 57.93 19.17 21.96
N VAL A 527 58.99 18.42 22.26
CA VAL A 527 58.92 17.17 23.04
C VAL A 527 58.34 17.43 24.43
N ALA A 528 58.83 18.45 25.14
CA ALA A 528 58.28 18.84 26.44
C ALA A 528 56.77 19.16 26.37
N SER A 529 56.30 19.77 25.27
CA SER A 529 54.86 20.03 25.04
C SER A 529 54.01 18.76 24.80
N LYS A 530 54.61 17.66 24.33
CA LYS A 530 53.91 16.36 24.12
C LYS A 530 53.93 15.47 25.37
N LEU A 531 54.79 15.75 26.35
CA LEU A 531 54.86 15.02 27.61
C LEU A 531 53.80 15.55 28.61
N THR A 532 52.58 15.03 28.51
CA THR A 532 51.45 15.42 29.37
C THR A 532 51.40 14.62 30.67
N ASN A 533 51.18 15.32 31.79
CA ASN A 533 50.92 14.70 33.10
C ASN A 533 49.90 15.55 33.91
N VAL A 534 49.46 15.06 35.07
CA VAL A 534 48.46 15.71 35.92
C VAL A 534 48.95 17.09 36.40
N SER A 535 48.21 18.14 36.07
CA SER A 535 48.56 19.50 36.48
C SER A 535 48.37 19.74 37.99
N TYR A 536 49.39 20.31 38.62
CA TYR A 536 49.36 20.73 40.02
C TYR A 536 49.25 22.26 40.12
N SER A 537 48.21 22.75 40.80
CA SER A 537 48.09 24.16 41.20
C SER A 537 47.81 24.24 42.69
N LYS A 538 48.35 25.27 43.35
CA LYS A 538 48.02 25.62 44.73
C LYS A 538 46.77 26.52 44.85
N VAL A 539 46.25 27.02 43.73
CA VAL A 539 45.12 27.96 43.67
C VAL A 539 44.16 27.54 42.55
N GLY A 540 42.87 27.42 42.85
CA GLY A 540 41.85 26.95 41.91
C GLY A 540 41.81 25.43 41.73
N TYR A 541 41.16 24.98 40.65
CA TYR A 541 40.99 23.55 40.34
C TYR A 541 42.31 22.93 39.88
N SER A 542 42.87 22.03 40.67
CA SER A 542 44.08 21.28 40.33
C SER A 542 43.72 19.88 39.82
N GLY A 543 44.34 19.47 38.70
CA GLY A 543 44.20 18.11 38.18
C GLY A 543 44.55 17.05 39.23
N TYR A 544 45.59 17.29 40.03
CA TYR A 544 46.05 16.37 41.09
C TYR A 544 44.99 16.15 42.17
N GLN A 545 44.23 17.19 42.56
CA GLN A 545 43.10 17.06 43.48
C GLN A 545 41.89 16.34 42.87
N SER A 546 41.82 16.24 41.53
CA SER A 546 40.82 15.44 40.82
C SER A 546 41.24 13.97 40.74
N ALA A 547 42.52 13.71 40.41
CA ALA A 547 43.10 12.37 40.36
C ALA A 547 43.08 11.67 41.74
N LEU A 548 43.38 12.40 42.83
CA LEU A 548 43.23 11.91 44.21
C LEU A 548 41.79 11.56 44.61
N LYS A 549 40.79 11.97 43.83
CA LYS A 549 39.37 11.58 44.01
C LYS A 549 39.00 10.39 43.10
N GLY A 550 39.99 9.63 42.63
CA GLY A 550 39.80 8.44 41.80
C GLY A 550 39.39 8.72 40.36
N ARG A 551 39.46 9.98 39.89
CA ARG A 551 39.21 10.34 38.48
C ARG A 551 40.44 10.08 37.62
N GLU A 552 40.20 9.71 36.38
CA GLU A 552 41.26 9.57 35.37
C GLU A 552 41.79 10.93 34.90
N ALA A 553 43.06 10.93 34.46
CA ALA A 553 43.69 11.98 33.69
C ALA A 553 44.44 11.39 32.48
N GLU A 554 44.74 12.24 31.49
CA GLU A 554 45.67 11.88 30.42
C GLU A 554 47.09 11.63 30.97
N PHE A 555 47.80 10.68 30.39
CA PHE A 555 49.21 10.41 30.65
C PHE A 555 49.94 10.27 29.31
N SER A 556 51.07 10.95 29.17
CA SER A 556 52.01 10.83 28.05
C SER A 556 53.38 11.17 28.62
N GLN A 557 54.17 10.17 29.02
CA GLN A 557 55.46 10.37 29.69
C GLN A 557 56.51 9.36 29.22
N ILE A 558 57.77 9.76 29.33
CA ILE A 558 58.91 8.84 29.29
C ILE A 558 58.93 8.09 30.63
N VAL A 559 58.88 6.76 30.58
CA VAL A 559 58.79 5.88 31.74
C VAL A 559 59.96 4.89 31.71
N LYS A 560 60.61 4.65 32.85
CA LYS A 560 61.61 3.57 33.00
C LYS A 560 61.07 2.44 33.85
N ILE A 561 60.71 1.33 33.22
CA ILE A 561 60.26 0.11 33.90
C ILE A 561 61.47 -0.51 34.62
N SER A 562 61.36 -0.65 35.94
CA SER A 562 62.43 -1.15 36.80
C SER A 562 62.31 -2.66 37.07
N GLY A 563 61.07 -3.19 37.06
CA GLY A 563 60.72 -4.60 37.19
C GLY A 563 59.20 -4.81 37.35
N GLU A 564 58.78 -6.05 37.54
CA GLU A 564 57.38 -6.44 37.73
C GLU A 564 57.13 -6.88 39.20
N LYS A 565 55.97 -6.56 39.78
CA LYS A 565 55.64 -6.86 41.18
C LYS A 565 54.13 -6.80 41.41
N LYS A 566 53.52 -7.97 41.67
CA LYS A 566 52.06 -8.19 41.79
C LYS A 566 51.30 -7.79 40.53
N ASP A 567 51.64 -8.43 39.42
CA ASP A 567 50.94 -8.32 38.13
C ASP A 567 50.88 -6.88 37.57
N LEU A 568 51.79 -6.02 38.05
CA LEU A 568 51.97 -4.62 37.68
C LEU A 568 53.44 -4.35 37.37
N PHE A 569 53.70 -3.54 36.34
CA PHE A 569 55.05 -3.11 35.96
C PHE A 569 55.42 -1.83 36.69
N TRP A 570 56.39 -1.91 37.60
CA TRP A 570 56.83 -0.77 38.39
C TRP A 570 57.87 0.04 37.62
N ALA A 571 57.79 1.37 37.77
CA ALA A 571 58.71 2.32 37.17
C ALA A 571 59.34 3.24 38.22
N ASP A 572 60.58 3.63 37.99
CA ASP A 572 61.37 4.53 38.86
C ASP A 572 61.66 5.91 38.21
N TYR A 573 61.08 6.16 37.03
CA TYR A 573 61.12 7.42 36.29
C TYR A 573 59.79 7.64 35.56
N PRO A 574 59.22 8.86 35.53
CA PRO A 574 59.76 10.12 36.07
C PRO A 574 59.64 10.24 37.61
N TYR A 575 58.86 9.36 38.23
CA TYR A 575 58.74 9.12 39.66
C TYR A 575 58.18 7.69 39.85
N ASN A 576 58.04 7.24 41.11
CA ASN A 576 57.46 5.93 41.43
C ASN A 576 56.02 5.81 40.91
N LEU A 577 55.80 4.93 39.93
CA LEU A 577 54.48 4.61 39.41
C LEU A 577 54.38 3.13 39.02
N ALA A 578 53.16 2.64 38.84
CA ALA A 578 52.87 1.34 38.25
C ALA A 578 52.20 1.52 36.88
N VAL A 579 52.46 0.58 35.98
CA VAL A 579 51.74 0.42 34.71
C VAL A 579 50.97 -0.90 34.78
N ASP A 580 49.66 -0.81 34.55
CA ASP A 580 48.75 -1.95 34.43
C ASP A 580 48.49 -2.21 32.95
N VAL A 581 48.84 -3.41 32.47
CA VAL A 581 48.66 -3.85 31.08
C VAL A 581 47.55 -4.89 30.93
N LEU A 582 46.81 -5.21 32.01
CA LEU A 582 45.79 -6.25 32.01
C LEU A 582 44.68 -5.93 31.00
N GLY A 583 44.49 -6.83 30.03
CA GLY A 583 43.53 -6.63 28.93
C GLY A 583 44.06 -5.81 27.75
N THR A 584 45.38 -5.59 27.65
CA THR A 584 46.03 -4.95 26.50
C THR A 584 47.07 -5.88 25.87
N ASP A 585 47.29 -5.79 24.56
CA ASP A 585 48.32 -6.56 23.83
C ASP A 585 49.75 -5.98 24.02
N VAL A 586 50.02 -5.35 25.17
CA VAL A 586 51.25 -4.60 25.44
C VAL A 586 52.24 -5.45 26.24
N ASP A 587 53.29 -5.91 25.57
CA ASP A 587 54.46 -6.53 26.21
C ASP A 587 55.39 -5.45 26.82
N LEU A 588 55.62 -5.52 28.14
CA LEU A 588 56.56 -4.66 28.86
C LEU A 588 57.67 -5.50 29.48
N SER A 589 58.89 -4.99 29.34
CA SER A 589 60.10 -5.55 29.96
C SER A 589 60.83 -4.46 30.72
N LYS A 590 61.92 -4.81 31.40
CA LYS A 590 62.78 -3.82 32.06
C LYS A 590 63.52 -2.96 31.02
N GLY A 591 63.13 -1.69 30.89
CA GLY A 591 63.66 -0.79 29.88
C GLY A 591 63.08 0.62 29.94
N TRP A 592 63.43 1.45 28.95
CA TRP A 592 62.84 2.77 28.75
C TRP A 592 61.71 2.71 27.73
N TYR A 593 60.63 3.43 28.00
CA TYR A 593 59.44 3.46 27.15
C TYR A 593 58.90 4.89 27.05
N LEU A 594 58.33 5.26 25.91
CA LEU A 594 57.28 6.29 25.90
C LEU A 594 55.95 5.58 26.13
N ILE A 595 55.18 6.03 27.12
CA ILE A 595 53.88 5.48 27.46
C ILE A 595 52.83 6.58 27.38
N ARG A 596 51.77 6.35 26.60
CA ARG A 596 50.58 7.20 26.49
C ARG A 596 49.33 6.40 26.83
N GLY A 597 48.40 7.02 27.54
CA GLY A 597 47.16 6.38 27.99
C GLY A 597 46.46 7.18 29.08
N LYS A 598 45.77 6.47 29.98
CA LYS A 598 45.13 7.04 31.16
C LYS A 598 45.99 6.83 32.39
N GLN A 599 45.80 7.68 33.39
CA GLN A 599 46.34 7.47 34.73
C GLN A 599 45.29 7.75 35.80
N LYS A 600 45.43 7.06 36.93
CA LYS A 600 44.60 7.20 38.13
C LYS A 600 45.51 7.09 39.36
N ILE A 601 45.20 7.82 40.42
CA ILE A 601 45.91 7.66 41.70
C ILE A 601 45.15 6.64 42.55
N ASP A 602 45.86 5.62 43.01
CA ASP A 602 45.39 4.65 43.99
C ASP A 602 45.82 5.10 45.39
N ALA A 603 44.88 5.12 46.34
CA ALA A 603 45.12 5.59 47.72
C ALA A 603 45.47 4.45 48.70
N GLU A 604 45.24 3.21 48.31
CA GLU A 604 45.51 2.00 49.09
C GLU A 604 46.89 1.43 48.72
N LEU A 605 47.21 1.40 47.42
CA LEU A 605 48.52 1.07 46.89
C LEU A 605 49.48 2.25 47.09
N LYS A 606 50.65 1.98 47.67
CA LYS A 606 51.63 3.01 48.05
C LYS A 606 53.02 2.74 47.52
N ASP A 607 53.74 3.83 47.27
CA ASP A 607 55.16 3.79 46.94
C ASP A 607 56.06 3.59 48.20
N ASP A 608 57.37 3.47 47.98
CA ASP A 608 58.34 3.26 49.07
C ASP A 608 58.52 4.49 49.99
N GLN A 609 57.90 5.64 49.66
CA GLN A 609 57.81 6.83 50.52
C GLN A 609 56.46 6.90 51.28
N GLY A 610 55.56 5.94 51.06
CA GLY A 610 54.24 5.87 51.70
C GLY A 610 53.17 6.75 51.04
N LEU A 611 53.44 7.28 49.85
CA LEU A 611 52.52 8.12 49.08
C LEU A 611 51.58 7.27 48.19
N PRO A 612 50.35 7.74 47.92
CA PRO A 612 49.44 7.13 46.94
C PRO A 612 50.11 6.91 45.57
N LEU A 613 50.08 5.68 45.05
CA LEU A 613 50.75 5.33 43.80
C LEU A 613 49.93 5.77 42.57
N THR A 614 50.61 6.27 41.53
CA THR A 614 49.97 6.44 40.22
C THR A 614 49.95 5.11 39.48
N ILE A 615 48.77 4.68 39.03
CA ILE A 615 48.58 3.54 38.12
C ILE A 615 48.27 4.08 36.73
N VAL A 616 49.03 3.65 35.73
CA VAL A 616 48.91 4.03 34.32
C VAL A 616 48.33 2.86 33.53
N TYR A 617 47.31 3.13 32.71
CA TYR A 617 46.67 2.19 31.81
C TYR A 617 47.01 2.62 30.36
N PRO A 618 47.93 1.92 29.67
CA PRO A 618 48.46 2.35 28.39
C PRO A 618 47.46 2.11 27.26
N THR A 619 47.40 3.05 26.32
CA THR A 619 46.74 2.88 25.01
C THR A 619 47.74 2.90 23.85
N TYR A 620 48.98 3.35 24.12
CA TYR A 620 50.11 3.31 23.20
C TYR A 620 51.42 3.22 23.99
N THR A 621 52.32 2.34 23.58
CA THR A 621 53.67 2.24 24.14
C THR A 621 54.71 2.14 23.03
N PHE A 622 55.92 2.61 23.30
CA PHE A 622 57.07 2.45 22.42
C PHE A 622 58.30 2.12 23.25
N ALA A 623 58.98 1.01 22.96
CA ALA A 623 60.22 0.61 23.62
C ALA A 623 61.43 1.38 23.06
N CYS A 624 62.10 2.15 23.90
CA CYS A 624 63.24 3.00 23.55
C CYS A 624 64.57 2.26 23.73
N LYS A 625 65.55 2.56 22.89
CA LYS A 625 66.90 1.96 22.94
C LYS A 625 67.86 2.80 23.78
N GLU A 626 67.65 4.11 23.86
CA GLU A 626 68.51 5.03 24.61
C GLU A 626 67.89 5.47 25.94
N ASN A 627 68.76 5.90 26.86
CA ASN A 627 68.34 6.38 28.17
C ASN A 627 67.53 7.68 28.03
N GLY A 628 66.32 7.71 28.59
CA GLY A 628 65.44 8.87 28.45
C GLY A 628 64.73 8.96 27.10
N CYS A 629 64.71 7.89 26.29
CA CYS A 629 64.03 7.86 24.98
C CYS A 629 64.53 8.91 23.98
N THR A 630 65.80 9.32 24.05
CA THR A 630 66.41 10.26 23.08
C THR A 630 66.33 9.74 21.65
N ASP A 631 66.35 8.43 21.44
CA ASP A 631 66.16 7.77 20.14
C ASP A 631 64.71 7.79 19.63
N PHE A 632 63.71 8.01 20.50
CA PHE A 632 62.32 8.04 20.07
C PHE A 632 61.98 9.31 19.29
N PHE A 633 62.48 10.48 19.70
CA PHE A 633 61.97 11.79 19.25
C PHE A 633 62.43 12.23 17.85
N THR A 634 62.19 11.38 16.85
CA THR A 634 62.34 11.72 15.43
C THR A 634 61.08 12.41 14.88
N PRO A 635 61.15 13.19 13.77
CA PRO A 635 59.97 13.76 13.13
C PRO A 635 58.90 12.71 12.79
N LEU A 636 59.34 11.52 12.35
CA LEU A 636 58.45 10.39 12.03
C LEU A 636 57.67 9.93 13.26
N ASN A 637 58.37 9.68 14.37
CA ASN A 637 57.76 9.20 15.60
C ASN A 637 56.92 10.27 16.31
N LEU A 638 57.26 11.56 16.17
CA LEU A 638 56.42 12.65 16.65
C LEU A 638 55.11 12.76 15.86
N THR A 639 55.12 12.63 14.53
CA THR A 639 53.88 12.57 13.73
C THR A 639 53.04 11.33 14.10
N ARG A 640 53.68 10.16 14.25
CA ARG A 640 53.02 8.93 14.73
C ARG A 640 52.36 9.12 16.10
N LEU A 641 53.04 9.77 17.04
CA LEU A 641 52.52 10.10 18.36
C LEU A 641 51.37 11.11 18.31
N GLU A 642 51.47 12.16 17.51
CA GLU A 642 50.47 13.22 17.39
C GLU A 642 49.13 12.66 16.89
N PHE A 643 49.16 11.91 15.79
CA PHE A 643 47.96 11.33 15.16
C PHE A 643 47.55 9.96 15.72
N GLY A 644 48.33 9.40 16.65
CA GLY A 644 48.03 8.10 17.29
C GLY A 644 48.16 6.89 16.34
N LYS A 645 49.03 6.98 15.33
CA LYS A 645 49.20 5.97 14.28
C LYS A 645 50.62 5.37 14.33
N PRO A 646 50.86 4.21 14.99
CA PRO A 646 52.21 3.62 15.07
C PRO A 646 52.85 3.36 13.70
N ASP A 647 52.09 2.82 12.75
CA ASP A 647 52.61 2.37 11.44
C ASP A 647 52.62 3.46 10.36
N TRP A 648 52.28 4.71 10.70
CA TRP A 648 52.24 5.80 9.73
C TRP A 648 53.61 6.07 9.09
N THR A 649 53.63 6.39 7.81
CA THR A 649 54.81 6.88 7.09
C THR A 649 54.41 7.97 6.07
N PRO A 650 55.35 8.81 5.60
CA PRO A 650 55.07 9.81 4.58
C PRO A 650 54.51 9.20 3.28
N GLU A 651 55.05 8.06 2.85
CA GLU A 651 54.65 7.39 1.61
C GLU A 651 53.20 6.90 1.66
N ILE A 652 52.71 6.48 2.84
CA ILE A 652 51.30 6.14 3.07
C ILE A 652 50.41 7.37 2.92
N ALA A 653 50.85 8.54 3.40
CA ALA A 653 50.11 9.78 3.26
C ALA A 653 50.11 10.28 1.80
N GLU A 654 51.25 10.27 1.12
CA GLU A 654 51.39 10.61 -0.30
C GLU A 654 50.49 9.73 -1.17
N GLN A 655 50.49 8.41 -0.95
CA GLN A 655 49.64 7.47 -1.68
C GLN A 655 48.15 7.77 -1.46
N GLN A 656 47.72 8.07 -0.23
CA GLN A 656 46.33 8.43 0.08
C GLN A 656 45.88 9.74 -0.59
N ILE A 657 46.79 10.70 -0.74
CA ILE A 657 46.54 11.94 -1.50
C ILE A 657 46.43 11.63 -2.99
N ALA A 658 47.37 10.85 -3.54
CA ALA A 658 47.41 10.48 -4.95
C ALA A 658 46.21 9.63 -5.38
N ASP A 659 45.70 8.73 -4.53
CA ASP A 659 44.53 7.91 -4.84
C ASP A 659 43.23 8.72 -4.86
N ALA A 660 43.07 9.73 -3.99
CA ALA A 660 41.94 10.65 -4.09
C ALA A 660 42.01 11.52 -5.36
N GLN A 661 43.21 11.94 -5.78
CA GLN A 661 43.41 12.72 -7.02
C GLN A 661 43.09 11.92 -8.29
N LYS A 662 43.20 10.59 -8.29
CA LYS A 662 42.84 9.71 -9.43
C LYS A 662 41.32 9.54 -9.62
N VAL A 663 40.51 10.01 -8.67
CA VAL A 663 39.04 9.84 -8.63
C VAL A 663 38.29 11.17 -8.84
N GLN A 664 39.04 12.25 -9.12
CA GLN A 664 38.54 13.58 -9.50
C GLN A 664 38.52 13.76 -11.02
#